data_AF-A0A5C5W0V1-F1
#
_entry.id   AF-A0A5C5W0V1-F1
#
_cell.length_a   1.000
_cell.length_b   1.000
_cell.length_c   1.000
_cell.angle_alpha   90.00
_cell.angle_beta   90.00
_cell.angle_gamma   90.00
#
_symmetry.space_group_name_H-M   'P 1'
#
loop_
_entity.id
_entity.type
_entity.pdbx_description
1 polymer ?
#
loop_
_entity_poly.entity_id
_entity_poly.type
_entity_poly.pdbx_seq_one_letter_code
_entity_poly.pdbx_strand_id
1 'polypeptide(L)'
;MTNYHAKYIAHELTRRCASDSVEKLTAVLSDAQVDLNPHQIEAALFAFRNPLSRGAILADEVGLGKTIEAGLLIAQKWAELRRRLLVIAPANLRKQWSQELADKFFLPSVILEARTFNECIRAGNLNPFQTDAVVICSYQFARKMEPYVRQTQWDLVVIDEAHRLRNVYKPTNKIANAIKQSLSPFRKVLLTATPLQNSLLELYGLVSIIDEYSFGDLKTYRTRFTRLGNDEDFADLKERLKPICKRTLRKQVLEYVKYTNRHALVQEFVPTPEEQRLYDLVTQYLQQPTLYALPASQRSLMTLILRKLLSSSTFAISDTLSGLAFKLESAAREAETVHAPPEQLVDDWEEIDELADEWEPDEQEESPPDKPQYTPVQIDEMRKETAKLREFHTLAKSIAKNSKGEVLLTALRRGFAAAAKAQEGQGEATIQQKALIFTESRRTQEYLFRILEQTEFAGKVMVFNGTNSDQGSKDIYRRWLERHKGTDRVSGSPGADMRAALVDHFRDEAAIMIATEAAAEGINLQFCNLVVNYDLPWNPQRIEQRIGRCHRYGQKFDVVVVNFLNKNNAADQRVYELLDTKFRLFSGVFGASDEVLGAVESGVDFEKRIAGIYQKCRTPQQIQFEFDQLQQELDTEIAAGQQDAREKLLDNFDQEVVEKVRIQSTGLLDRFNERLWILTKHLLDGFARFDGDEYSFFLTKNPFPGETIHPGPYRLGKAVEDANTYRVGHPLAQRILAQAKALAVSPAEVTFDYTDGGKNIAILTPLVGTAGWLTCSRLAVQSLDTEEHLILAGVTDAGQPLDDGQSRRLFDINGHVGNPATPSSSVKSTLVDSVARRQNELLASLATKSGEWFDTEMDKLDRWAEDRRTALKAELDELDEGIKEAKKSARLAPNLPEKLELQRKLRGLETKRDEAWRAYDAASRDVDRQKDALLDEISRRLEQKTECTELFTLRWRIA
;
A
#
# COMPACT_ATOMS: atom_id res chain seq x y z
N MET A 1 -35.64 19.98 20.68
CA MET A 1 -34.68 19.10 21.38
C MET A 1 -34.51 19.55 22.84
N THR A 2 -34.28 18.63 23.79
CA THR A 2 -34.02 18.96 25.22
C THR A 2 -32.54 18.73 25.62
N ASN A 3 -32.13 19.18 26.80
CA ASN A 3 -30.77 18.92 27.32
C ASN A 3 -30.48 17.42 27.55
N TYR A 4 -31.51 16.58 27.77
CA TYR A 4 -31.33 15.12 27.84
C TYR A 4 -30.95 14.54 26.48
N HIS A 5 -31.57 15.02 25.40
CA HIS A 5 -31.18 14.65 24.05
C HIS A 5 -29.75 15.10 23.75
N ALA A 6 -29.40 16.36 24.10
CA ALA A 6 -28.07 16.88 23.88
C ALA A 6 -26.99 16.01 24.53
N LYS A 7 -27.21 15.63 25.81
CA LYS A 7 -26.29 14.78 26.55
C LYS A 7 -26.21 13.37 25.95
N TYR A 8 -27.36 12.75 25.63
CA TYR A 8 -27.41 11.43 24.98
C TYR A 8 -26.67 11.42 23.63
N ILE A 9 -27.02 12.34 22.73
CA ILE A 9 -26.43 12.45 21.38
C ILE A 9 -24.93 12.70 21.46
N ALA A 10 -24.47 13.57 22.38
CA ALA A 10 -23.04 13.84 22.52
C ALA A 10 -22.24 12.61 22.97
N HIS A 11 -22.79 11.80 23.88
CA HIS A 11 -22.19 10.52 24.25
C HIS A 11 -22.26 9.50 23.11
N GLU A 12 -23.33 9.51 22.32
CA GLU A 12 -23.49 8.60 21.19
C GLU A 12 -22.53 8.90 20.03
N LEU A 13 -22.36 10.18 19.67
CA LEU A 13 -21.46 10.63 18.60
C LEU A 13 -19.97 10.42 18.91
N THR A 14 -19.62 10.20 20.18
CA THR A 14 -18.22 10.12 20.64
C THR A 14 -17.87 8.79 21.30
N ARG A 15 -18.80 7.82 21.30
CA ARG A 15 -18.57 6.50 21.89
C ARG A 15 -17.50 5.74 21.12
N ARG A 16 -16.66 5.01 21.82
CA ARG A 16 -15.71 4.07 21.20
C ARG A 16 -16.43 2.77 20.83
N CYS A 17 -16.38 2.37 19.56
CA CYS A 17 -17.09 1.20 19.06
C CYS A 17 -16.14 0.00 18.83
N ALA A 18 -16.73 -1.20 18.74
CA ALA A 18 -16.02 -2.45 18.48
C ALA A 18 -15.23 -2.44 17.17
N SER A 19 -14.12 -3.18 17.14
CA SER A 19 -13.14 -3.16 16.03
C SER A 19 -13.68 -3.64 14.68
N ASP A 20 -14.70 -4.50 14.71
CA ASP A 20 -15.35 -5.13 13.57
C ASP A 20 -16.59 -4.36 13.05
N SER A 21 -16.98 -3.27 13.71
CA SER A 21 -18.20 -2.53 13.39
C SER A 21 -17.97 -1.35 12.44
N VAL A 22 -18.86 -1.17 11.46
CA VAL A 22 -18.91 0.04 10.60
C VAL A 22 -19.08 1.32 11.43
N GLU A 23 -19.74 1.23 12.60
CA GLU A 23 -19.93 2.36 13.51
C GLU A 23 -18.60 2.93 14.00
N LYS A 24 -17.57 2.08 14.13
CA LYS A 24 -16.22 2.50 14.52
C LYS A 24 -15.64 3.52 13.55
N LEU A 25 -15.87 3.31 12.26
CA LEU A 25 -15.39 4.19 11.20
C LEU A 25 -16.28 5.42 11.00
N THR A 26 -17.53 5.42 11.48
CA THR A 26 -18.53 6.45 11.13
C THR A 26 -18.07 7.88 11.40
N ALA A 27 -17.41 8.13 12.56
CA ALA A 27 -16.86 9.45 12.86
C ALA A 27 -15.76 9.87 11.86
N VAL A 28 -14.90 8.93 11.45
CA VAL A 28 -13.84 9.17 10.47
C VAL A 28 -14.41 9.34 9.06
N LEU A 29 -15.41 8.53 8.69
CA LEU A 29 -16.12 8.62 7.40
C LEU A 29 -16.83 9.98 7.25
N SER A 30 -17.37 10.53 8.35
CA SER A 30 -17.98 11.87 8.40
C SER A 30 -16.92 12.98 8.33
N ASP A 31 -15.77 12.79 9.00
CA ASP A 31 -14.68 13.77 9.01
C ASP A 31 -13.86 13.83 7.71
N ALA A 32 -13.80 12.73 6.95
CA ALA A 32 -13.00 12.61 5.73
C ALA A 32 -13.60 13.41 4.57
N GLN A 33 -12.75 14.13 3.81
CA GLN A 33 -13.15 14.90 2.62
C GLN A 33 -13.32 14.06 1.36
N VAL A 34 -13.10 12.75 1.45
CA VAL A 34 -13.12 11.84 0.29
C VAL A 34 -14.41 11.05 0.29
N ASP A 35 -14.96 10.85 -0.90
CA ASP A 35 -16.00 9.83 -1.11
C ASP A 35 -15.38 8.45 -1.11
N LEU A 36 -15.65 7.74 -0.03
CA LEU A 36 -15.11 6.42 0.25
C LEU A 36 -15.98 5.38 -0.45
N ASN A 37 -15.34 4.55 -1.24
CA ASN A 37 -16.01 3.46 -1.92
C ASN A 37 -16.26 2.29 -0.94
N PRO A 38 -17.32 1.50 -1.15
CA PRO A 38 -17.66 0.38 -0.27
C PRO A 38 -16.51 -0.60 -0.02
N HIS A 39 -15.72 -0.93 -1.05
CA HIS A 39 -14.57 -1.83 -0.92
C HIS A 39 -13.47 -1.28 -0.01
N GLN A 40 -13.28 0.04 0.04
CA GLN A 40 -12.28 0.70 0.89
C GLN A 40 -12.67 0.63 2.37
N ILE A 41 -13.96 0.77 2.66
CA ILE A 41 -14.50 0.61 4.02
C ILE A 41 -14.35 -0.85 4.45
N GLU A 42 -14.67 -1.79 3.57
CA GLU A 42 -14.53 -3.21 3.83
C GLU A 42 -13.06 -3.63 4.08
N ALA A 43 -12.12 -3.08 3.32
CA ALA A 43 -10.69 -3.29 3.54
C ALA A 43 -10.21 -2.76 4.89
N ALA A 44 -10.72 -1.60 5.32
CA ALA A 44 -10.41 -1.05 6.63
C ALA A 44 -10.99 -1.89 7.77
N LEU A 45 -12.22 -2.39 7.62
CA LEU A 45 -12.85 -3.31 8.58
C LEU A 45 -12.11 -4.63 8.65
N PHE A 46 -11.65 -5.16 7.52
CA PHE A 46 -10.83 -6.37 7.46
C PHE A 46 -9.55 -6.23 8.28
N ALA A 47 -8.82 -5.12 8.12
CA ALA A 47 -7.59 -4.86 8.87
C ALA A 47 -7.78 -4.72 10.39
N PHE A 48 -9.02 -4.47 10.86
CA PHE A 48 -9.36 -4.37 12.28
C PHE A 48 -10.25 -5.50 12.80
N ARG A 49 -10.59 -6.50 11.97
CA ARG A 49 -11.57 -7.53 12.31
C ARG A 49 -11.22 -8.33 13.56
N ASN A 50 -9.96 -8.74 13.69
CA ASN A 50 -9.46 -9.45 14.88
C ASN A 50 -8.45 -8.57 15.64
N PRO A 51 -8.77 -8.11 16.87
CA PRO A 51 -7.84 -7.33 17.67
C PRO A 51 -6.55 -8.07 18.07
N LEU A 52 -6.57 -9.41 18.10
CA LEU A 52 -5.39 -10.23 18.38
C LEU A 52 -4.46 -10.35 17.16
N SER A 53 -4.98 -10.10 15.95
CA SER A 53 -4.16 -10.11 14.75
C SER A 53 -3.07 -9.05 14.82
N ARG A 54 -1.85 -9.46 14.44
CA ARG A 54 -0.68 -8.59 14.35
C ARG A 54 -0.68 -7.71 13.11
N GLY A 55 -1.68 -7.84 12.23
CA GLY A 55 -1.80 -6.99 11.06
C GLY A 55 -2.60 -7.56 9.90
N ALA A 56 -2.49 -6.91 8.76
CA ALA A 56 -3.14 -7.33 7.51
C ALA A 56 -2.31 -6.92 6.29
N ILE A 57 -2.53 -7.63 5.19
CA ILE A 57 -2.01 -7.32 3.86
C ILE A 57 -3.21 -6.84 3.01
N LEU A 58 -3.17 -5.58 2.59
CA LEU A 58 -4.13 -5.00 1.65
C LEU A 58 -3.50 -5.03 0.27
N ALA A 59 -3.95 -6.00 -0.52
CA ALA A 59 -3.37 -6.38 -1.79
C ALA A 59 -4.19 -5.87 -2.99
N ASP A 60 -4.86 -4.73 -2.84
CA ASP A 60 -5.74 -4.15 -3.84
C ASP A 60 -4.97 -3.72 -5.10
N GLU A 61 -5.59 -3.90 -6.28
CA GLU A 61 -5.01 -3.53 -7.57
C GLU A 61 -4.57 -2.04 -7.62
N VAL A 62 -3.62 -1.72 -8.50
CA VAL A 62 -3.11 -0.34 -8.67
C VAL A 62 -4.27 0.62 -8.91
N GLY A 63 -4.29 1.75 -8.20
CA GLY A 63 -5.29 2.80 -8.42
C GLY A 63 -6.65 2.61 -7.74
N LEU A 64 -6.86 1.56 -6.93
CA LEU A 64 -8.09 1.37 -6.13
C LEU A 64 -8.19 2.21 -4.85
N GLY A 65 -7.10 2.87 -4.46
CA GLY A 65 -7.07 3.78 -3.32
C GLY A 65 -6.46 3.22 -2.03
N LYS A 66 -5.46 2.34 -2.10
CA LYS A 66 -4.70 1.84 -0.94
C LYS A 66 -4.26 2.92 0.06
N THR A 67 -3.82 4.09 -0.44
CA THR A 67 -3.45 5.23 0.42
C THR A 67 -4.65 5.78 1.21
N ILE A 68 -5.85 5.76 0.62
CA ILE A 68 -7.11 6.13 1.28
C ILE A 68 -7.49 5.09 2.34
N GLU A 69 -7.40 3.80 2.01
CA GLU A 69 -7.70 2.71 2.95
C GLU A 69 -6.81 2.80 4.19
N ALA A 70 -5.51 2.93 4.01
CA ALA A 70 -4.58 3.11 5.13
C ALA A 70 -4.75 4.47 5.83
N GLY A 71 -5.10 5.54 5.09
CA GLY A 71 -5.47 6.82 5.69
C GLY A 71 -6.67 6.70 6.63
N LEU A 72 -7.67 5.89 6.27
CA LEU A 72 -8.83 5.58 7.11
C LEU A 72 -8.41 4.83 8.39
N LEU A 73 -7.47 3.88 8.30
CA LEU A 73 -6.93 3.17 9.46
C LEU A 73 -6.14 4.10 10.40
N ILE A 74 -5.30 4.98 9.84
CA ILE A 74 -4.51 5.98 10.58
C ILE A 74 -5.46 6.97 11.25
N ALA A 75 -6.46 7.49 10.53
CA ALA A 75 -7.45 8.42 11.05
C ALA A 75 -8.30 7.80 12.16
N GLN A 76 -8.62 6.51 12.06
CA GLN A 76 -9.29 5.77 13.12
C GLN A 76 -8.45 5.71 14.40
N LYS A 77 -7.18 5.32 14.29
CA LYS A 77 -6.26 5.32 15.44
C LYS A 77 -6.09 6.74 15.99
N TRP A 78 -6.06 7.73 15.12
CA TRP A 78 -6.02 9.12 15.54
C TRP A 78 -7.26 9.54 16.33
N ALA A 79 -8.47 9.15 15.91
CA ALA A 79 -9.70 9.40 16.66
C ALA A 79 -9.69 8.71 18.05
N GLU A 80 -9.01 7.58 18.18
CA GLU A 80 -8.82 6.82 19.44
C GLU A 80 -7.76 7.43 20.37
N LEU A 81 -7.18 8.59 20.03
CA LEU A 81 -6.05 9.22 20.74
C LEU A 81 -4.75 8.38 20.70
N ARG A 82 -4.64 7.46 19.74
CA ARG A 82 -3.43 6.69 19.46
C ARG A 82 -2.55 7.51 18.52
N ARG A 83 -1.42 8.01 19.03
CA ARG A 83 -0.59 9.03 18.36
C ARG A 83 0.72 8.46 17.81
N ARG A 84 1.11 7.24 18.19
CA ARG A 84 2.35 6.62 17.71
C ARG A 84 2.05 5.89 16.40
N LEU A 85 2.03 6.65 15.30
CA LEU A 85 1.68 6.16 13.96
C LEU A 85 2.87 6.33 13.00
N LEU A 86 3.30 5.26 12.35
CA LEU A 86 4.43 5.24 11.40
C LEU A 86 3.97 4.83 10.01
N VAL A 87 4.43 5.56 9.00
CA VAL A 87 4.32 5.20 7.58
C VAL A 87 5.73 5.03 7.02
N ILE A 88 6.04 3.82 6.54
CA ILE A 88 7.24 3.52 5.78
C ILE A 88 6.84 3.42 4.32
N ALA A 89 7.34 4.33 3.49
CA ALA A 89 7.01 4.38 2.06
C ALA A 89 8.25 4.66 1.22
N PRO A 90 8.26 4.32 -0.08
CA PRO A 90 9.31 4.72 -1.00
C PRO A 90 9.59 6.23 -0.97
N ALA A 91 10.83 6.63 -1.26
CA ALA A 91 11.29 8.00 -1.01
C ALA A 91 10.48 9.08 -1.74
N ASN A 92 9.98 8.74 -2.93
CA ASN A 92 9.11 9.53 -3.81
C ASN A 92 7.67 9.68 -3.30
N LEU A 93 7.14 8.73 -2.52
CA LEU A 93 5.76 8.69 -2.05
C LEU A 93 5.49 9.51 -0.78
N ARG A 94 6.53 9.84 -0.01
CA ARG A 94 6.38 10.45 1.33
C ARG A 94 5.66 11.80 1.34
N LYS A 95 5.87 12.64 0.32
CA LYS A 95 5.14 13.91 0.18
C LYS A 95 3.67 13.67 -0.10
N GLN A 96 3.37 12.75 -1.02
CA GLN A 96 2.01 12.38 -1.37
C GLN A 96 1.28 11.88 -0.13
N TRP A 97 1.90 11.00 0.66
CA TRP A 97 1.34 10.57 1.96
C TRP A 97 1.04 11.74 2.90
N SER A 98 1.99 12.66 3.06
CA SER A 98 1.82 13.83 3.93
C SER A 98 0.65 14.72 3.47
N GLN A 99 0.54 14.99 2.17
CA GLN A 99 -0.55 15.76 1.58
C GLN A 99 -1.88 15.03 1.68
N GLU A 100 -1.94 13.74 1.36
CA GLU A 100 -3.19 12.98 1.44
C GLU A 100 -3.71 12.90 2.88
N LEU A 101 -2.84 12.72 3.88
CA LEU A 101 -3.24 12.75 5.29
C LEU A 101 -3.75 14.13 5.71
N ALA A 102 -3.13 15.22 5.24
CA ALA A 102 -3.56 16.58 5.54
C ALA A 102 -4.86 16.96 4.82
N ASP A 103 -4.93 16.80 3.50
CA ASP A 103 -6.04 17.28 2.67
C ASP A 103 -7.31 16.44 2.87
N LYS A 104 -7.15 15.12 3.02
CA LYS A 104 -8.29 14.18 3.03
C LYS A 104 -8.78 13.83 4.42
N PHE A 105 -7.86 13.80 5.39
CA PHE A 105 -8.13 13.38 6.77
C PHE A 105 -7.81 14.45 7.82
N PHE A 106 -7.18 15.57 7.41
CA PHE A 106 -6.75 16.65 8.31
C PHE A 106 -5.86 16.19 9.45
N LEU A 107 -4.99 15.23 9.16
CA LEU A 107 -4.05 14.69 10.13
C LEU A 107 -2.67 15.35 9.98
N PRO A 108 -2.07 15.83 11.09
CA PRO A 108 -0.72 16.35 11.03
C PRO A 108 0.27 15.20 10.78
N SER A 109 1.22 15.45 9.89
CA SER A 109 2.28 14.49 9.55
C SER A 109 3.64 15.17 9.53
N VAL A 110 4.69 14.39 9.81
CA VAL A 110 6.09 14.85 9.78
C VAL A 110 6.91 13.88 8.95
N ILE A 111 7.64 14.41 7.97
CA ILE A 111 8.57 13.64 7.15
C ILE A 111 9.95 13.64 7.83
N LEU A 112 10.40 12.47 8.27
CA LEU A 112 11.72 12.29 8.87
C LEU A 112 12.75 11.88 7.82
N GLU A 113 13.82 12.68 7.76
CA GLU A 113 15.01 12.52 6.93
C GLU A 113 16.24 12.87 7.77
N ALA A 114 17.44 12.59 7.26
CA ALA A 114 18.68 12.88 8.00
C ALA A 114 18.76 14.34 8.51
N ARG A 115 18.30 15.30 7.71
CA ARG A 115 18.29 16.72 8.09
C ARG A 115 17.27 17.01 9.19
N THR A 116 15.99 16.71 8.96
CA THR A 116 14.90 17.00 9.91
C THR A 116 15.09 16.24 11.23
N PHE A 117 15.58 15.00 11.17
CA PHE A 117 15.94 14.21 12.35
C PHE A 117 17.03 14.90 13.19
N ASN A 118 18.12 15.34 12.55
CA ASN A 118 19.20 16.03 13.26
C ASN A 118 18.76 17.39 13.81
N GLU A 119 17.87 18.09 13.11
CA GLU A 119 17.26 19.34 13.60
C GLU A 119 16.42 19.10 14.86
N CYS A 120 15.59 18.04 14.88
CA CYS A 120 14.83 17.65 16.08
C CYS A 120 15.72 17.27 17.26
N ILE A 121 16.81 16.52 17.02
CA ILE A 121 17.79 16.16 18.05
C ILE A 121 18.43 17.44 18.63
N ARG A 122 18.85 18.38 17.77
CA ARG A 122 19.42 19.67 18.21
C ARG A 122 18.42 20.53 18.98
N ALA A 123 17.12 20.42 18.66
CA ALA A 123 16.05 21.09 19.37
C ALA A 123 15.70 20.43 20.74
N GLY A 124 16.39 19.35 21.12
CA GLY A 124 16.25 18.68 22.41
C GLY A 124 15.36 17.43 22.40
N ASN A 125 14.79 17.04 21.25
CA ASN A 125 14.05 15.78 21.14
C ASN A 125 15.01 14.61 20.86
N LEU A 126 15.34 13.83 21.88
CA LEU A 126 16.27 12.69 21.80
C LEU A 126 15.77 11.53 20.92
N ASN A 127 14.47 11.43 20.69
CA ASN A 127 13.90 10.46 19.74
C ASN A 127 12.84 11.14 18.85
N PRO A 128 13.23 11.63 17.66
CA PRO A 128 12.33 12.28 16.71
C PRO A 128 11.12 11.45 16.25
N PHE A 129 11.13 10.13 16.43
CA PHE A 129 9.96 9.28 16.18
C PHE A 129 8.86 9.43 17.25
N GLN A 130 9.20 9.98 18.41
CA GLN A 130 8.25 10.27 19.49
C GLN A 130 7.70 11.70 19.34
N THR A 131 6.77 11.88 18.39
CA THR A 131 6.06 13.14 18.14
C THR A 131 4.54 12.96 18.17
N ASP A 132 3.80 14.06 18.28
CA ASP A 132 2.32 14.11 18.20
C ASP A 132 1.86 14.36 16.76
N ALA A 133 2.40 13.59 15.82
CA ALA A 133 2.07 13.63 14.41
C ALA A 133 2.34 12.26 13.77
N VAL A 134 1.72 11.98 12.62
CA VAL A 134 2.02 10.78 11.84
C VAL A 134 3.43 10.88 11.28
N VAL A 135 4.31 9.94 11.64
CA VAL A 135 5.69 9.93 11.18
C VAL A 135 5.79 9.23 9.84
N ILE A 136 6.42 9.86 8.85
CA ILE A 136 6.62 9.31 7.51
C ILE A 136 8.12 9.22 7.21
N CYS A 137 8.63 8.05 6.83
CA CYS A 137 10.03 7.87 6.47
C CYS A 137 10.24 6.84 5.34
N SER A 138 11.46 6.78 4.79
CA SER A 138 11.82 5.81 3.75
C SER A 138 12.35 4.50 4.33
N TYR A 139 12.29 3.43 3.54
CA TYR A 139 12.86 2.12 3.89
C TYR A 139 14.33 2.21 4.33
N GLN A 140 15.16 2.93 3.57
CA GLN A 140 16.59 3.10 3.87
C GLN A 140 16.79 3.89 5.17
N PHE A 141 15.96 4.90 5.41
CA PHE A 141 16.03 5.70 6.64
C PHE A 141 15.57 4.89 7.86
N ALA A 142 14.48 4.14 7.74
CA ALA A 142 13.98 3.25 8.79
C ALA A 142 15.02 2.21 9.20
N ARG A 143 15.71 1.58 8.23
CA ARG A 143 16.86 0.69 8.51
C ARG A 143 17.97 1.42 9.27
N LYS A 144 18.37 2.60 8.80
CA LYS A 144 19.47 3.36 9.41
C LYS A 144 19.16 3.75 10.86
N MET A 145 17.89 4.02 11.14
CA MET A 145 17.40 4.44 12.46
C MET A 145 16.70 3.31 13.23
N GLU A 146 16.97 2.04 12.89
CA GLU A 146 16.35 0.86 13.49
C GLU A 146 16.25 0.90 15.03
N PRO A 147 17.31 1.31 15.77
CA PRO A 147 17.24 1.36 17.24
C PRO A 147 16.17 2.34 17.76
N TYR A 148 15.99 3.48 17.10
CA TYR A 148 15.00 4.48 17.49
C TYR A 148 13.57 4.04 17.14
N VAL A 149 13.42 3.38 15.99
CA VAL A 149 12.14 2.79 15.55
C VAL A 149 11.70 1.73 16.54
N ARG A 150 12.59 0.83 16.94
CA ARG A 150 12.32 -0.27 17.88
C ARG A 150 11.97 0.21 19.30
N GLN A 151 12.58 1.30 19.75
CA GLN A 151 12.30 1.88 21.09
C GLN A 151 10.95 2.63 21.17
N THR A 152 10.32 2.90 20.03
CA THR A 152 9.05 3.64 20.00
C THR A 152 7.89 2.64 20.06
N GLN A 153 6.96 2.84 21.01
CA GLN A 153 5.78 1.98 21.14
C GLN A 153 4.72 2.36 20.09
N TRP A 154 4.81 1.78 18.89
CA TRP A 154 3.89 2.08 17.80
C TRP A 154 2.50 1.49 18.03
N ASP A 155 1.47 2.30 17.80
CA ASP A 155 0.07 1.88 17.80
C ASP A 155 -0.34 1.25 16.45
N LEU A 156 0.25 1.74 15.35
CA LEU A 156 0.07 1.22 13.99
C LEU A 156 1.26 1.58 13.10
N VAL A 157 1.70 0.62 12.30
CA VAL A 157 2.72 0.82 11.26
C VAL A 157 2.15 0.47 9.90
N VAL A 158 2.15 1.42 8.97
CA VAL A 158 1.77 1.21 7.58
C VAL A 158 3.04 1.11 6.75
N ILE A 159 3.13 0.07 5.93
CA ILE A 159 4.25 -0.16 5.02
C ILE A 159 3.70 -0.17 3.60
N ASP A 160 4.03 0.88 2.84
CA ASP A 160 3.58 1.06 1.47
C ASP A 160 4.57 0.43 0.47
N GLU A 161 4.07 -0.08 -0.64
CA GLU A 161 4.84 -0.89 -1.60
C GLU A 161 5.60 -2.06 -0.95
N ALA A 162 4.89 -2.82 -0.13
CA ALA A 162 5.44 -3.90 0.68
C ALA A 162 6.05 -5.05 -0.15
N HIS A 163 5.84 -5.08 -1.47
CA HIS A 163 6.54 -6.00 -2.38
C HIS A 163 8.07 -5.89 -2.23
N ARG A 164 8.61 -4.73 -1.82
CA ARG A 164 10.05 -4.54 -1.51
C ARG A 164 10.55 -5.41 -0.35
N LEU A 165 9.65 -5.95 0.48
CA LEU A 165 9.97 -6.81 1.63
C LEU A 165 9.75 -8.31 1.37
N ARG A 166 9.33 -8.71 0.16
CA ARG A 166 8.98 -10.11 -0.17
C ARG A 166 10.09 -11.13 0.09
N ASN A 167 11.35 -10.70 -0.08
CA ASN A 167 12.53 -11.53 0.10
C ASN A 167 13.12 -11.49 1.51
N VAL A 168 12.34 -11.10 2.54
CA VAL A 168 12.82 -11.04 3.93
C VAL A 168 13.33 -12.39 4.47
N TYR A 169 12.86 -13.50 3.91
CA TYR A 169 13.35 -14.84 4.28
C TYR A 169 14.81 -15.08 3.86
N LYS A 170 15.37 -14.25 2.96
CA LYS A 170 16.77 -14.31 2.55
C LYS A 170 17.65 -13.48 3.50
N PRO A 171 18.75 -14.04 4.06
CA PRO A 171 19.67 -13.29 4.93
C PRO A 171 20.37 -12.10 4.25
N THR A 172 20.50 -12.13 2.92
CA THR A 172 21.14 -11.08 2.11
C THR A 172 20.36 -9.77 2.12
N ASN A 173 19.03 -9.81 2.29
CA ASN A 173 18.18 -8.62 2.31
C ASN A 173 18.21 -7.94 3.69
N LYS A 174 19.28 -7.18 3.95
CA LYS A 174 19.51 -6.50 5.23
C LYS A 174 18.43 -5.46 5.57
N ILE A 175 17.84 -4.80 4.57
CA ILE A 175 16.79 -3.79 4.78
C ILE A 175 15.54 -4.47 5.32
N ALA A 176 15.04 -5.50 4.63
CA ALA A 176 13.81 -6.17 5.03
C ALA A 176 13.95 -6.84 6.40
N ASN A 177 15.09 -7.47 6.67
CA ASN A 177 15.37 -8.11 7.96
C ASN A 177 15.40 -7.11 9.12
N ALA A 178 16.06 -5.96 8.94
CA ALA A 178 16.10 -4.92 9.97
C ALA A 178 14.69 -4.37 10.27
N ILE A 179 13.90 -4.10 9.22
CA ILE A 179 12.52 -3.62 9.37
C ILE A 179 11.66 -4.67 10.10
N LYS A 180 11.69 -5.93 9.66
CA LYS A 180 10.97 -7.04 10.31
C LYS A 180 11.29 -7.14 11.80
N GLN A 181 12.57 -7.14 12.16
CA GLN A 181 13.00 -7.24 13.56
C GLN A 181 12.57 -6.04 14.41
N SER A 182 12.69 -4.83 13.85
CA SER A 182 12.34 -3.59 14.55
C SER A 182 10.86 -3.43 14.81
N LEU A 183 10.02 -3.99 13.91
CA LEU A 183 8.58 -3.81 13.94
C LEU A 183 7.83 -5.02 14.51
N SER A 184 8.49 -6.16 14.72
CA SER A 184 7.89 -7.42 15.18
C SER A 184 6.77 -7.27 16.23
N PRO A 185 6.93 -6.50 17.33
CA PRO A 185 5.91 -6.43 18.39
C PRO A 185 4.68 -5.58 18.05
N PHE A 186 4.70 -4.79 16.97
CA PHE A 186 3.66 -3.82 16.68
C PHE A 186 2.67 -4.30 15.62
N ARG A 187 1.47 -3.70 15.60
CA ARG A 187 0.48 -3.97 14.56
C ARG A 187 0.90 -3.33 13.24
N LYS A 188 0.80 -4.07 12.15
CA LYS A 188 1.28 -3.66 10.82
C LYS A 188 0.20 -3.76 9.75
N VAL A 189 0.25 -2.90 8.76
CA VAL A 189 -0.55 -3.00 7.54
C VAL A 189 0.39 -2.90 6.35
N LEU A 190 0.42 -3.95 5.54
CA LEU A 190 1.22 -4.00 4.31
C LEU A 190 0.32 -3.61 3.14
N LEU A 191 0.71 -2.59 2.39
CA LEU A 191 0.03 -2.19 1.15
C LEU A 191 0.87 -2.67 -0.03
N THR A 192 0.26 -3.40 -0.96
CA THR A 192 0.93 -3.84 -2.18
C THR A 192 -0.09 -4.04 -3.29
N ALA A 193 0.26 -3.76 -4.54
CA ALA A 193 -0.59 -4.16 -5.67
C ALA A 193 -0.35 -5.63 -6.07
N THR A 194 0.88 -6.11 -5.89
CA THR A 194 1.34 -7.44 -6.30
C THR A 194 1.87 -8.19 -5.08
N PRO A 195 1.01 -8.87 -4.31
CA PRO A 195 1.44 -9.64 -3.14
C PRO A 195 2.25 -10.89 -3.51
N LEU A 196 2.12 -11.36 -4.75
CA LEU A 196 2.83 -12.49 -5.33
C LEU A 196 3.34 -12.08 -6.71
N GLN A 197 4.64 -12.24 -6.97
CA GLN A 197 5.25 -12.01 -8.29
C GLN A 197 5.86 -13.29 -8.88
N ASN A 198 6.67 -14.02 -8.10
CA ASN A 198 7.51 -15.10 -8.63
C ASN A 198 7.21 -16.46 -8.05
N SER A 199 7.01 -16.50 -6.73
CA SER A 199 6.98 -17.74 -5.97
C SER A 199 6.09 -17.58 -4.75
N LEU A 200 5.45 -18.68 -4.35
CA LEU A 200 4.73 -18.74 -3.07
C LEU A 200 5.66 -18.43 -1.87
N LEU A 201 6.98 -18.57 -2.02
CA LEU A 201 7.95 -18.16 -0.99
C LEU A 201 7.88 -16.65 -0.68
N GLU A 202 7.43 -15.82 -1.62
CA GLU A 202 7.24 -14.39 -1.39
C GLU A 202 6.08 -14.11 -0.44
N LEU A 203 5.01 -14.92 -0.50
CA LEU A 203 3.90 -14.86 0.45
C LEU A 203 4.38 -15.25 1.85
N TYR A 204 5.23 -16.28 1.98
CA TYR A 204 5.87 -16.61 3.25
C TYR A 204 6.65 -15.41 3.80
N GLY A 205 7.43 -14.75 2.96
CA GLY A 205 8.15 -13.53 3.32
C GLY A 205 7.24 -12.44 3.87
N LEU A 206 6.22 -12.02 3.11
CA LEU A 206 5.29 -10.96 3.50
C LEU A 206 4.49 -11.30 4.76
N VAL A 207 3.95 -12.52 4.84
CA VAL A 207 3.16 -12.95 6.01
C VAL A 207 4.04 -13.01 7.25
N SER A 208 5.29 -13.45 7.13
CA SER A 208 6.22 -13.49 8.27
C SER A 208 6.56 -12.12 8.87
N ILE A 209 6.30 -11.02 8.14
CA ILE A 209 6.45 -9.64 8.65
C ILE A 209 5.26 -9.27 9.52
N ILE A 210 4.06 -9.69 9.13
CA ILE A 210 2.84 -9.51 9.91
C ILE A 210 2.93 -10.38 11.18
N ASP A 211 3.07 -11.69 10.98
CA ASP A 211 3.04 -12.68 12.06
C ASP A 211 3.91 -13.90 11.74
N GLU A 212 4.93 -14.13 12.58
CA GLU A 212 5.86 -15.26 12.45
C GLU A 212 5.22 -16.61 12.82
N TYR A 213 4.04 -16.61 13.45
CA TYR A 213 3.32 -17.82 13.86
C TYR A 213 2.25 -18.25 12.87
N SER A 214 2.13 -17.59 11.71
CA SER A 214 1.15 -17.99 10.68
C SER A 214 1.56 -19.23 9.90
N PHE A 215 2.87 -19.46 9.76
CA PHE A 215 3.46 -20.60 9.06
C PHE A 215 4.63 -21.18 9.85
N GLY A 216 4.97 -22.44 9.59
CA GLY A 216 6.20 -23.05 10.11
C GLY A 216 7.50 -22.46 9.54
N ASP A 217 8.57 -23.23 9.58
CA ASP A 217 9.85 -22.82 9.00
C ASP A 217 9.82 -22.83 7.46
N LEU A 218 10.77 -22.10 6.86
CA LEU A 218 10.90 -21.98 5.40
C LEU A 218 11.01 -23.35 4.71
N LYS A 219 11.68 -24.33 5.33
CA LYS A 219 11.84 -25.68 4.76
C LYS A 219 10.50 -26.41 4.66
N THR A 220 9.69 -26.35 5.73
CA THR A 220 8.34 -26.95 5.73
C THR A 220 7.42 -26.25 4.77
N TYR A 221 7.41 -24.92 4.78
CA TYR A 221 6.60 -24.14 3.84
C TYR A 221 6.93 -24.50 2.39
N ARG A 222 8.23 -24.59 2.06
CA ARG A 222 8.71 -24.97 0.72
C ARG A 222 8.25 -26.38 0.34
N THR A 223 8.28 -27.31 1.27
CA THR A 223 7.95 -28.72 1.01
C THR A 223 6.45 -28.93 0.81
N ARG A 224 5.62 -28.31 1.67
CA ARG A 224 4.16 -28.44 1.63
C ARG A 224 3.51 -27.62 0.50
N PHE A 225 3.86 -26.34 0.39
CA PHE A 225 3.08 -25.40 -0.41
C PHE A 225 3.69 -25.07 -1.78
N THR A 226 5.00 -25.29 -2.00
CA THR A 226 5.63 -24.91 -3.29
C THR A 226 5.33 -25.91 -4.42
N ARG A 227 5.01 -27.16 -4.10
CA ARG A 227 4.60 -28.17 -5.07
C ARG A 227 3.08 -28.28 -5.08
N LEU A 228 2.43 -27.39 -5.83
CA LEU A 228 0.96 -27.34 -6.01
C LEU A 228 0.42 -28.54 -6.82
N GLY A 229 0.64 -29.77 -6.33
CA GLY A 229 0.05 -30.99 -6.88
C GLY A 229 -1.09 -31.57 -6.04
N ASN A 230 -1.24 -31.11 -4.79
CA ASN A 230 -2.27 -31.58 -3.85
C ASN A 230 -3.31 -30.47 -3.59
N ASP A 231 -4.57 -30.72 -3.93
CA ASP A 231 -5.69 -29.78 -3.70
C ASP A 231 -5.90 -29.47 -2.20
N GLU A 232 -5.54 -30.39 -1.30
CA GLU A 232 -5.67 -30.20 0.16
C GLU A 232 -4.71 -29.14 0.71
N ASP A 233 -3.41 -29.19 0.35
CA ASP A 233 -2.43 -28.20 0.79
C ASP A 233 -2.74 -26.80 0.24
N PHE A 234 -3.32 -26.74 -0.96
CA PHE A 234 -3.81 -25.50 -1.54
C PHE A 234 -4.99 -24.91 -0.75
N ALA A 235 -5.97 -25.75 -0.37
CA ALA A 235 -7.09 -25.32 0.44
C ALA A 235 -6.66 -24.85 1.84
N ASP A 236 -5.72 -25.56 2.49
CA ASP A 236 -5.12 -25.16 3.78
C ASP A 236 -4.39 -23.81 3.64
N LEU A 237 -3.60 -23.61 2.57
CA LEU A 237 -2.93 -22.33 2.32
C LEU A 237 -3.95 -21.19 2.15
N LYS A 238 -5.02 -21.40 1.38
CA LYS A 238 -6.09 -20.41 1.20
C LYS A 238 -6.73 -20.05 2.54
N GLU A 239 -7.06 -21.04 3.34
CA GLU A 239 -7.70 -20.84 4.64
C GLU A 239 -6.81 -20.03 5.60
N ARG A 240 -5.51 -20.33 5.64
CA ARG A 240 -4.53 -19.59 6.46
C ARG A 240 -4.32 -18.15 5.98
N LEU A 241 -4.40 -17.89 4.69
CA LEU A 241 -4.24 -16.54 4.12
C LEU A 241 -5.49 -15.67 4.28
N LYS A 242 -6.68 -16.29 4.28
CA LYS A 242 -7.98 -15.60 4.37
C LYS A 242 -8.08 -14.56 5.51
N PRO A 243 -7.62 -14.80 6.74
CA PRO A 243 -7.68 -13.80 7.81
C PRO A 243 -6.61 -12.70 7.73
N ILE A 244 -5.57 -12.86 6.90
CA ILE A 244 -4.39 -11.97 6.87
C ILE A 244 -4.36 -11.12 5.61
N CYS A 245 -4.76 -11.67 4.46
CA CYS A 245 -4.66 -11.00 3.16
C CYS A 245 -6.05 -10.77 2.56
N LYS A 246 -6.30 -9.53 2.16
CA LYS A 246 -7.46 -9.14 1.35
C LYS A 246 -6.98 -8.59 0.03
N ARG A 247 -7.57 -9.08 -1.07
CA ARG A 247 -7.30 -8.60 -2.43
C ARG A 247 -8.61 -8.20 -3.10
N THR A 248 -8.61 -7.00 -3.69
CA THR A 248 -9.70 -6.48 -4.53
C THR A 248 -9.16 -6.15 -5.92
N LEU A 249 -9.90 -6.55 -6.96
CA LEU A 249 -9.57 -6.29 -8.36
C LEU A 249 -10.44 -5.19 -8.97
N ARG A 250 -9.94 -4.44 -9.97
CA ARG A 250 -10.70 -3.38 -10.65
C ARG A 250 -11.98 -3.91 -11.29
N LYS A 251 -11.95 -5.14 -11.83
CA LYS A 251 -13.11 -5.81 -12.44
C LYS A 251 -14.26 -6.03 -11.44
N GLN A 252 -13.94 -6.22 -10.15
CA GLN A 252 -14.91 -6.49 -9.09
C GLN A 252 -15.60 -5.23 -8.56
N VAL A 253 -15.07 -4.04 -8.87
CA VAL A 253 -15.61 -2.75 -8.39
C VAL A 253 -16.20 -1.87 -9.49
N LEU A 254 -16.36 -2.41 -10.71
CA LEU A 254 -16.89 -1.68 -11.87
C LEU A 254 -18.26 -1.03 -11.63
N GLU A 255 -19.12 -1.69 -10.87
CA GLU A 255 -20.46 -1.18 -10.55
C GLU A 255 -20.40 0.11 -9.71
N TYR A 256 -19.31 0.29 -8.98
CA TYR A 256 -19.10 1.40 -8.04
C TYR A 256 -18.13 2.45 -8.58
N VAL A 257 -17.26 2.05 -9.51
CA VAL A 257 -16.17 2.88 -10.03
C VAL A 257 -16.18 2.95 -11.56
N LYS A 258 -16.33 4.16 -12.10
CA LYS A 258 -16.19 4.40 -13.54
C LYS A 258 -14.72 4.52 -13.92
N TYR A 259 -14.28 3.68 -14.86
CA TYR A 259 -12.95 3.76 -15.47
C TYR A 259 -13.05 4.28 -16.90
N THR A 260 -12.02 5.02 -17.31
CA THR A 260 -11.85 5.54 -18.67
C THR A 260 -11.22 4.47 -19.58
N ASN A 261 -11.26 4.67 -20.90
CA ASN A 261 -10.56 3.77 -21.83
C ASN A 261 -9.12 4.21 -22.08
N ARG A 262 -8.29 3.25 -22.48
CA ARG A 262 -6.95 3.47 -23.03
C ARG A 262 -6.95 3.35 -24.54
N HIS A 263 -6.28 4.30 -25.21
CA HIS A 263 -6.09 4.29 -26.66
C HIS A 263 -4.60 4.20 -26.99
N ALA A 264 -4.18 3.08 -27.57
CA ALA A 264 -2.80 2.86 -27.99
C ALA A 264 -2.49 3.59 -29.30
N LEU A 265 -1.32 4.24 -29.38
CA LEU A 265 -0.79 4.81 -30.61
C LEU A 265 0.68 4.41 -30.78
N VAL A 266 1.01 3.85 -31.93
CA VAL A 266 2.39 3.52 -32.29
C VAL A 266 2.98 4.63 -33.15
N GLN A 267 4.14 5.14 -32.72
CA GLN A 267 4.97 6.02 -33.53
C GLN A 267 6.20 5.26 -34.00
N GLU A 268 6.19 4.91 -35.28
CA GLU A 268 7.28 4.21 -35.93
C GLU A 268 8.40 5.19 -36.31
N PHE A 269 9.65 4.73 -36.27
CA PHE A 269 10.82 5.46 -36.77
C PHE A 269 11.83 4.52 -37.41
N VAL A 270 12.70 5.11 -38.26
CA VAL A 270 13.81 4.41 -38.93
C VAL A 270 15.10 5.14 -38.52
N PRO A 271 16.08 4.48 -37.89
CA PRO A 271 17.36 5.07 -37.56
C PRO A 271 18.15 5.51 -38.80
N THR A 272 18.97 6.55 -38.64
CA THR A 272 19.97 6.95 -39.64
C THR A 272 21.03 5.85 -39.82
N PRO A 273 21.76 5.83 -40.97
CA PRO A 273 22.86 4.89 -41.17
C PRO A 273 23.93 4.95 -40.08
N GLU A 274 24.23 6.14 -39.54
CA GLU A 274 25.19 6.30 -38.44
C GLU A 274 24.67 5.73 -37.11
N GLU A 275 23.40 5.97 -36.77
CA GLU A 275 22.74 5.38 -35.60
C GLU A 275 22.72 3.85 -35.69
N GLN A 276 22.34 3.31 -36.86
CA GLN A 276 22.33 1.87 -37.09
C GLN A 276 23.73 1.28 -36.98
N ARG A 277 24.74 1.94 -37.55
CA ARG A 277 26.14 1.52 -37.43
C ARG A 277 26.62 1.49 -35.98
N LEU A 278 26.30 2.52 -35.20
CA LEU A 278 26.62 2.54 -33.76
C LEU A 278 25.93 1.39 -33.03
N TYR A 279 24.64 1.17 -33.31
CA TYR A 279 23.86 0.09 -32.72
C TYR A 279 24.48 -1.28 -33.00
N ASP A 280 24.84 -1.55 -34.26
CA ASP A 280 25.44 -2.83 -34.68
C ASP A 280 26.80 -3.05 -34.01
N LEU A 281 27.65 -2.02 -33.95
CA LEU A 281 28.98 -2.09 -33.32
C LEU A 281 28.91 -2.36 -31.82
N VAL A 282 28.05 -1.63 -31.10
CA VAL A 282 27.86 -1.82 -29.65
C VAL A 282 27.22 -3.17 -29.38
N THR A 283 26.24 -3.60 -30.19
CA THR A 283 25.60 -4.90 -30.05
C THR A 283 26.60 -6.04 -30.24
N GLN A 284 27.44 -5.99 -31.28
CA GLN A 284 28.51 -6.96 -31.51
C GLN A 284 29.54 -6.99 -30.38
N TYR A 285 29.82 -5.83 -29.77
CA TYR A 285 30.67 -5.74 -28.59
C TYR A 285 30.05 -6.43 -27.38
N LEU A 286 28.82 -6.07 -26.99
CA LEU A 286 28.11 -6.65 -25.85
C LEU A 286 27.89 -8.16 -25.98
N GLN A 287 27.88 -8.66 -27.21
CA GLN A 287 27.73 -10.06 -27.58
C GLN A 287 29.01 -10.91 -27.45
N GLN A 288 30.15 -10.30 -27.09
CA GLN A 288 31.42 -11.01 -26.90
C GLN A 288 31.41 -11.86 -25.61
N PRO A 289 32.08 -13.03 -25.61
CA PRO A 289 32.11 -13.92 -24.45
C PRO A 289 32.92 -13.34 -23.28
N THR A 290 33.91 -12.49 -23.57
CA THR A 290 34.76 -11.84 -22.58
C THR A 290 34.70 -10.32 -22.74
N LEU A 291 34.31 -9.65 -21.66
CA LEU A 291 34.26 -8.19 -21.54
C LEU A 291 35.03 -7.80 -20.29
N TYR A 292 36.14 -7.08 -20.45
CA TYR A 292 36.98 -6.64 -19.34
C TYR A 292 36.49 -5.31 -18.75
N ALA A 293 35.78 -4.49 -19.53
CA ALA A 293 35.21 -3.23 -19.03
C ALA A 293 34.07 -3.43 -18.02
N LEU A 294 33.46 -4.62 -17.99
CA LEU A 294 32.31 -4.93 -17.14
C LEU A 294 32.74 -5.82 -15.96
N PRO A 295 32.37 -5.49 -14.71
CA PRO A 295 32.61 -6.36 -13.56
C PRO A 295 32.01 -7.75 -13.78
N ALA A 296 32.75 -8.82 -13.47
CA ALA A 296 32.31 -10.20 -13.71
C ALA A 296 30.97 -10.51 -13.03
N SER A 297 30.83 -10.16 -11.75
CA SER A 297 29.64 -10.38 -10.93
C SER A 297 28.41 -9.56 -11.31
N GLN A 298 28.54 -8.58 -12.22
CA GLN A 298 27.45 -7.70 -12.65
C GLN A 298 27.38 -7.60 -14.18
N ARG A 299 28.05 -8.50 -14.90
CA ARG A 299 28.19 -8.40 -16.37
C ARG A 299 26.84 -8.45 -17.05
N SER A 300 25.97 -9.35 -16.62
CA SER A 300 24.63 -9.52 -17.16
C SER A 300 23.82 -8.22 -16.99
N LEU A 301 23.77 -7.67 -15.77
CA LEU A 301 23.04 -6.44 -15.43
C LEU A 301 23.55 -5.25 -16.24
N MET A 302 24.87 -5.08 -16.28
CA MET A 302 25.51 -4.03 -17.06
C MET A 302 25.22 -4.14 -18.56
N THR A 303 25.15 -5.37 -19.08
CA THR A 303 24.78 -5.61 -20.48
C THR A 303 23.33 -5.19 -20.76
N LEU A 304 22.40 -5.50 -19.85
CA LEU A 304 21.01 -5.02 -19.94
C LEU A 304 20.96 -3.48 -19.97
N ILE A 305 21.61 -2.82 -19.01
CA ILE A 305 21.61 -1.35 -18.89
C ILE A 305 22.19 -0.72 -20.17
N LEU A 306 23.30 -1.22 -20.69
CA LEU A 306 23.89 -0.69 -21.92
C LEU A 306 22.99 -0.86 -23.14
N ARG A 307 22.23 -1.96 -23.25
CA ARG A 307 21.23 -2.15 -24.31
C ARG A 307 20.06 -1.16 -24.18
N LYS A 308 19.60 -0.92 -22.96
CA LYS A 308 18.56 0.07 -22.65
C LYS A 308 19.00 1.50 -22.98
N LEU A 309 20.23 1.88 -22.62
CA LEU A 309 20.79 3.18 -22.99
C LEU A 309 20.94 3.34 -24.51
N LEU A 310 21.35 2.27 -25.20
CA LEU A 310 21.51 2.26 -26.66
C LEU A 310 20.18 2.47 -27.40
N SER A 311 19.07 1.93 -26.88
CA SER A 311 17.73 2.10 -27.47
C SER A 311 17.10 3.46 -27.13
N SER A 312 17.61 4.14 -26.10
CA SER A 312 17.11 5.45 -25.68
C SER A 312 17.59 6.58 -26.58
N SER A 313 18.90 6.86 -26.59
CA SER A 313 19.51 7.83 -27.50
C SER A 313 21.02 7.65 -27.59
N THR A 314 21.63 8.18 -28.65
CA THR A 314 23.11 8.22 -28.77
C THR A 314 23.75 9.03 -27.65
N PHE A 315 23.05 10.03 -27.11
CA PHE A 315 23.51 10.86 -25.99
C PHE A 315 23.54 10.09 -24.67
N ALA A 316 22.60 9.17 -24.45
CA ALA A 316 22.54 8.34 -23.25
C ALA A 316 23.78 7.43 -23.14
N ILE A 317 24.14 6.75 -24.22
CA ILE A 317 25.26 5.79 -24.21
C ILE A 317 26.65 6.42 -24.37
N SER A 318 26.75 7.59 -25.00
CA SER A 318 28.04 8.19 -25.38
C SER A 318 29.04 8.31 -24.22
N ASP A 319 28.68 9.03 -23.15
CA ASP A 319 29.61 9.24 -22.03
C ASP A 319 29.80 7.99 -21.18
N THR A 320 28.82 7.07 -21.17
CA THR A 320 28.94 5.76 -20.54
C THR A 320 30.06 4.95 -21.21
N LEU A 321 30.15 4.95 -22.54
CA LEU A 321 31.25 4.31 -23.29
C LEU A 321 32.60 4.94 -22.94
N SER A 322 32.65 6.26 -22.78
CA SER A 322 33.87 6.95 -22.34
C SER A 322 34.27 6.59 -20.91
N GLY A 323 33.30 6.49 -19.99
CA GLY A 323 33.53 6.07 -18.60
C GLY A 323 34.05 4.64 -18.51
N LEU A 324 33.45 3.72 -19.29
CA LEU A 324 33.94 2.34 -19.41
C LEU A 324 35.38 2.29 -19.95
N ALA A 325 35.68 3.05 -20.99
CA ALA A 325 37.04 3.12 -21.54
C ALA A 325 38.06 3.66 -20.51
N PHE A 326 37.70 4.69 -19.75
CA PHE A 326 38.57 5.27 -18.72
C PHE A 326 38.84 4.30 -17.56
N LYS A 327 37.78 3.61 -17.09
CA LYS A 327 37.92 2.60 -16.03
C LYS A 327 38.75 1.41 -16.48
N LEU A 328 38.51 0.93 -17.70
CA LEU A 328 39.28 -0.17 -18.26
C LEU A 328 40.76 0.20 -18.45
N GLU A 329 41.04 1.43 -18.88
CA GLU A 329 42.41 1.93 -19.00
C GLU A 329 43.12 2.00 -17.65
N SER A 330 42.41 2.44 -16.60
CA SER A 330 42.96 2.51 -15.23
C SER A 330 43.25 1.11 -14.69
N ALA A 331 42.29 0.18 -14.83
CA ALA A 331 42.45 -1.24 -14.50
C ALA A 331 43.63 -1.89 -15.24
N ALA A 332 43.81 -1.58 -16.53
CA ALA A 332 44.93 -2.10 -17.33
C ALA A 332 46.29 -1.52 -16.91
N ARG A 333 46.33 -0.32 -16.33
CA ARG A 333 47.57 0.29 -15.79
C ARG A 333 47.95 -0.31 -14.44
N GLU A 334 46.96 -0.57 -13.59
CA GLU A 334 47.14 -1.10 -12.24
C GLU A 334 47.20 -2.64 -12.20
N ALA A 335 46.89 -3.30 -13.33
CA ALA A 335 46.74 -4.75 -13.45
C ALA A 335 45.71 -5.34 -12.48
N GLU A 336 44.67 -4.56 -12.16
CA GLU A 336 43.58 -4.91 -11.24
C GLU A 336 42.26 -5.06 -11.99
N THR A 337 41.32 -5.80 -11.40
CA THR A 337 39.98 -6.02 -11.97
C THR A 337 39.09 -4.79 -11.86
N VAL A 338 38.19 -4.58 -12.83
CA VAL A 338 37.18 -3.52 -12.72
C VAL A 338 36.15 -3.91 -11.66
N HIS A 339 36.14 -3.22 -10.52
CA HIS A 339 35.32 -3.56 -9.36
C HIS A 339 33.95 -2.87 -9.31
N ALA A 340 33.74 -1.79 -10.08
CA ALA A 340 32.53 -0.98 -9.97
C ALA A 340 32.10 -0.34 -11.31
N PRO A 341 30.78 -0.18 -11.55
CA PRO A 341 30.24 0.49 -12.73
C PRO A 341 30.65 1.96 -12.80
N PRO A 342 30.76 2.59 -14.00
CA PRO A 342 31.16 4.00 -14.15
C PRO A 342 30.31 4.96 -13.32
N GLU A 343 30.91 5.96 -12.67
CA GLU A 343 30.15 6.98 -11.92
C GLU A 343 29.13 7.70 -12.83
N GLN A 344 29.52 7.95 -14.08
CA GLN A 344 28.67 8.58 -15.10
C GLN A 344 27.42 7.77 -15.46
N LEU A 345 27.42 6.47 -15.18
CA LEU A 345 26.27 5.58 -15.39
C LEU A 345 25.32 5.66 -14.19
N VAL A 346 25.89 5.67 -12.97
CA VAL A 346 25.13 5.82 -11.71
C VAL A 346 24.40 7.16 -11.64
N ASP A 347 25.02 8.22 -12.13
CA ASP A 347 24.39 9.53 -12.19
C ASP A 347 23.27 9.64 -13.25
N ASP A 348 23.39 8.93 -14.37
CA ASP A 348 22.42 9.01 -15.48
C ASP A 348 21.23 8.07 -15.28
N TRP A 349 21.42 6.94 -14.60
CA TRP A 349 20.46 5.86 -14.48
C TRP A 349 20.12 5.59 -13.00
N GLU A 350 18.96 6.11 -12.58
CA GLU A 350 18.59 6.23 -11.16
C GLU A 350 18.16 4.90 -10.52
N GLU A 351 17.90 3.87 -11.32
CA GLU A 351 17.38 2.57 -10.86
C GLU A 351 18.44 1.47 -10.69
N ILE A 352 19.74 1.77 -10.87
CA ILE A 352 20.79 0.74 -10.83
C ILE A 352 20.76 -0.04 -9.51
N ASP A 353 20.61 0.66 -8.39
CA ASP A 353 20.58 0.04 -7.06
C ASP A 353 19.33 -0.86 -6.90
N GLU A 354 18.17 -0.44 -7.42
CA GLU A 354 16.93 -1.22 -7.34
C GLU A 354 17.01 -2.46 -8.23
N LEU A 355 17.50 -2.32 -9.47
CA LEU A 355 17.70 -3.45 -10.38
C LEU A 355 18.80 -4.39 -9.90
N ALA A 356 19.85 -3.90 -9.24
CA ALA A 356 20.90 -4.74 -8.67
C ALA A 356 20.39 -5.60 -7.50
N ASP A 357 19.47 -5.09 -6.69
CA ASP A 357 18.83 -5.87 -5.61
C ASP A 357 17.90 -6.97 -6.17
N GLU A 358 17.31 -6.77 -7.36
CA GLU A 358 16.44 -7.75 -8.03
C GLU A 358 17.18 -8.72 -8.97
N TRP A 359 18.28 -8.27 -9.60
CA TRP A 359 19.16 -9.09 -10.43
C TRP A 359 20.16 -9.83 -9.55
N GLU A 360 19.77 -11.01 -9.07
CA GLU A 360 20.71 -11.92 -8.40
C GLU A 360 21.86 -12.33 -9.36
N PRO A 361 23.13 -12.29 -8.93
CA PRO A 361 24.14 -13.14 -9.55
C PRO A 361 23.76 -14.60 -9.29
N ASP A 362 23.85 -15.47 -10.29
CA ASP A 362 23.58 -16.90 -10.12
C ASP A 362 24.42 -17.43 -8.93
N GLU A 363 23.87 -18.31 -8.08
CA GLU A 363 24.60 -18.94 -6.95
C GLU A 363 25.89 -19.68 -7.39
N GLN A 364 26.10 -19.84 -8.70
CA GLN A 364 27.29 -20.41 -9.33
C GLN A 364 28.40 -19.37 -9.62
N GLU A 365 28.14 -18.07 -9.47
CA GLU A 365 29.18 -17.05 -9.51
C GLU A 365 29.90 -17.01 -8.15
N GLU A 366 30.85 -17.93 -7.97
CA GLU A 366 31.79 -17.90 -6.86
C GLU A 366 32.35 -16.48 -6.70
N SER A 367 32.38 -16.00 -5.45
CA SER A 367 33.10 -14.78 -5.10
C SER A 367 34.50 -14.85 -5.69
N PRO A 368 35.00 -13.83 -6.41
CA PRO A 368 36.32 -13.91 -7.01
C PRO A 368 37.32 -14.20 -5.88
N PRO A 369 38.20 -15.20 -6.01
CA PRO A 369 39.31 -15.35 -5.09
C PRO A 369 40.17 -14.08 -5.14
N ASP A 370 40.94 -13.85 -4.07
CA ASP A 370 41.83 -12.70 -3.92
C ASP A 370 42.54 -12.29 -5.23
N LYS A 371 42.39 -11.01 -5.57
CA LYS A 371 43.08 -10.22 -6.63
C LYS A 371 43.89 -11.06 -7.65
N PRO A 372 43.27 -11.59 -8.72
CA PRO A 372 44.06 -12.07 -9.85
C PRO A 372 44.68 -10.87 -10.56
N GLN A 373 46.02 -10.77 -10.57
CA GLN A 373 46.71 -9.84 -11.45
C GLN A 373 46.51 -10.29 -12.90
N TYR A 374 46.04 -9.39 -13.77
CA TYR A 374 45.86 -9.71 -15.18
C TYR A 374 47.20 -10.03 -15.85
N THR A 375 47.21 -11.07 -16.70
CA THR A 375 48.39 -11.42 -17.50
C THR A 375 48.71 -10.33 -18.54
N PRO A 376 49.96 -10.24 -19.04
CA PRO A 376 50.32 -9.29 -20.09
C PRO A 376 49.46 -9.41 -21.37
N VAL A 377 48.99 -10.62 -21.69
CA VAL A 377 48.08 -10.87 -22.83
C VAL A 377 46.72 -10.24 -22.57
N GLN A 378 46.16 -10.45 -21.38
CA GLN A 378 44.88 -9.84 -20.99
C GLN A 378 44.97 -8.31 -20.96
N ILE A 379 46.10 -7.73 -20.51
CA ILE A 379 46.31 -6.28 -20.55
C ILE A 379 46.33 -5.74 -22.00
N ASP A 380 46.90 -6.47 -22.96
CA ASP A 380 46.84 -6.11 -24.38
C ASP A 380 45.41 -6.18 -24.93
N GLU A 381 44.64 -7.20 -24.55
CA GLU A 381 43.21 -7.33 -24.89
C GLU A 381 42.39 -6.17 -24.30
N MET A 382 42.63 -5.79 -23.05
CA MET A 382 42.00 -4.62 -22.39
C MET A 382 42.31 -3.32 -23.14
N ARG A 383 43.55 -3.15 -23.64
CA ARG A 383 43.93 -1.97 -24.45
C ARG A 383 43.19 -1.94 -25.78
N LYS A 384 43.03 -3.09 -26.45
CA LYS A 384 42.24 -3.20 -27.69
C LYS A 384 40.77 -2.90 -27.44
N GLU A 385 40.20 -3.40 -26.35
CA GLU A 385 38.82 -3.11 -25.94
C GLU A 385 38.63 -1.61 -25.65
N THR A 386 39.59 -0.99 -24.94
CA THR A 386 39.60 0.46 -24.69
C THR A 386 39.56 1.28 -25.99
N ALA A 387 40.33 0.88 -27.01
CA ALA A 387 40.34 1.54 -28.30
C ALA A 387 38.98 1.45 -29.01
N LYS A 388 38.33 0.27 -28.98
CA LYS A 388 36.97 0.08 -29.53
C LYS A 388 35.94 0.97 -28.82
N LEU A 389 35.95 1.00 -27.49
CA LEU A 389 35.03 1.85 -26.71
C LEU A 389 35.19 3.34 -27.05
N ARG A 390 36.42 3.81 -27.29
CA ARG A 390 36.68 5.18 -27.76
C ARG A 390 36.18 5.45 -29.18
N GLU A 391 36.31 4.48 -30.07
CA GLU A 391 35.72 4.56 -31.41
C GLU A 391 34.20 4.71 -31.33
N PHE A 392 33.55 3.87 -30.53
CA PHE A 392 32.10 3.93 -30.33
C PHE A 392 31.67 5.26 -29.72
N HIS A 393 32.40 5.76 -28.72
CA HIS A 393 32.17 7.09 -28.13
C HIS A 393 32.28 8.21 -29.17
N THR A 394 33.29 8.16 -30.03
CA THR A 394 33.53 9.17 -31.07
C THR A 394 32.39 9.18 -32.09
N LEU A 395 31.94 8.00 -32.52
CA LEU A 395 30.78 7.85 -33.41
C LEU A 395 29.48 8.32 -32.74
N ALA A 396 29.27 7.98 -31.47
CA ALA A 396 28.10 8.44 -30.72
C ALA A 396 28.05 9.98 -30.61
N LYS A 397 29.21 10.63 -30.39
CA LYS A 397 29.33 12.10 -30.37
C LYS A 397 29.14 12.76 -31.72
N SER A 398 29.45 12.09 -32.83
CA SER A 398 29.25 12.66 -34.16
C SER A 398 27.77 12.75 -34.57
N ILE A 399 26.89 11.97 -33.91
CA ILE A 399 25.45 11.94 -34.19
C ILE A 399 24.77 13.08 -33.42
N ALA A 400 24.53 14.21 -34.09
CA ALA A 400 23.97 15.41 -33.47
C ALA A 400 22.44 15.39 -33.32
N LYS A 401 21.74 14.59 -34.14
CA LYS A 401 20.27 14.45 -34.11
C LYS A 401 19.91 12.98 -34.16
N ASN A 402 18.97 12.57 -33.31
CA ASN A 402 18.46 11.21 -33.27
C ASN A 402 17.11 11.12 -34.00
N SER A 403 16.95 10.12 -34.86
CA SER A 403 15.74 9.93 -35.70
C SER A 403 14.47 9.81 -34.85
N LYS A 404 14.60 9.13 -33.69
CA LYS A 404 13.52 8.97 -32.70
C LYS A 404 13.06 10.30 -32.09
N GLY A 405 14.00 11.20 -31.81
CA GLY A 405 13.71 12.54 -31.28
C GLY A 405 13.05 13.46 -32.31
N GLU A 406 13.37 13.31 -33.60
CA GLU A 406 12.77 14.12 -34.67
C GLU A 406 11.28 13.79 -34.88
N VAL A 407 10.91 12.50 -34.78
CA VAL A 407 9.50 12.10 -34.92
C VAL A 407 8.68 12.31 -33.64
N LEU A 408 9.30 12.73 -32.54
CA LEU A 408 8.60 13.00 -31.27
C LEU A 408 7.54 14.08 -31.42
N LEU A 409 7.83 15.16 -32.15
CA LEU A 409 6.88 16.25 -32.37
C LEU A 409 5.64 15.74 -33.12
N THR A 410 5.83 14.86 -34.11
CA THR A 410 4.74 14.22 -34.86
C THR A 410 3.91 13.33 -33.93
N ALA A 411 4.56 12.54 -33.07
CA ALA A 411 3.90 11.71 -32.06
C ALA A 411 3.04 12.55 -31.10
N LEU A 412 3.57 13.66 -30.58
CA LEU A 412 2.85 14.55 -29.67
C LEU A 412 1.63 15.17 -30.33
N ARG A 413 1.77 15.69 -31.56
CA ARG A 413 0.64 16.25 -32.33
C ARG A 413 -0.45 15.21 -32.59
N ARG A 414 -0.07 13.99 -32.99
CA ARG A 414 -1.02 12.88 -33.18
C ARG A 414 -1.68 12.46 -31.87
N GLY A 415 -0.90 12.39 -30.78
CA GLY A 415 -1.39 12.05 -29.43
C GLY A 415 -2.41 13.06 -28.91
N PHE A 416 -2.12 14.36 -29.04
CA PHE A 416 -3.05 15.43 -28.65
C PHE A 416 -4.31 15.44 -29.51
N ALA A 417 -4.20 15.19 -30.81
CA ALA A 417 -5.36 15.08 -31.69
C ALA A 417 -6.24 13.86 -31.33
N ALA A 418 -5.62 12.72 -31.04
CA ALA A 418 -6.35 11.52 -30.59
C ALA A 418 -7.02 11.75 -29.23
N ALA A 419 -6.34 12.41 -28.30
CA ALA A 419 -6.89 12.77 -27.00
C ALA A 419 -8.07 13.72 -27.13
N ALA A 420 -7.98 14.74 -27.99
CA ALA A 420 -9.09 15.65 -28.28
C ALA A 420 -10.30 14.91 -28.89
N LYS A 421 -10.07 14.00 -29.83
CA LYS A 421 -11.15 13.20 -30.45
C LYS A 421 -11.83 12.26 -29.46
N ALA A 422 -11.07 11.64 -28.56
CA ALA A 422 -11.64 10.78 -27.51
C ALA A 422 -12.54 11.57 -26.55
N GLN A 423 -12.34 12.89 -26.43
CA GLN A 423 -13.12 13.79 -25.57
C GLN A 423 -14.43 14.28 -26.22
N GLU A 424 -14.53 14.34 -27.55
CA GLU A 424 -15.74 14.82 -28.25
C GLU A 424 -16.99 14.01 -27.90
N GLY A 425 -16.84 12.76 -27.44
CA GLY A 425 -17.95 11.90 -26.99
C GLY A 425 -18.38 12.06 -25.52
N GLN A 426 -17.66 12.83 -24.68
CA GLN A 426 -17.84 12.82 -23.21
C GLN A 426 -18.38 14.13 -22.59
N GLY A 427 -18.62 15.19 -23.38
CA GLY A 427 -19.30 16.41 -22.94
C GLY A 427 -18.43 17.41 -22.15
N GLU A 428 -18.53 18.68 -22.56
CA GLU A 428 -18.11 19.95 -21.93
C GLU A 428 -17.06 19.92 -20.78
N ALA A 429 -15.79 19.73 -21.12
CA ALA A 429 -14.68 20.50 -20.54
C ALA A 429 -13.41 20.33 -21.40
N THR A 430 -12.91 21.43 -21.96
CA THR A 430 -11.63 21.44 -22.69
C THR A 430 -10.52 21.27 -21.67
N ILE A 431 -9.99 20.05 -21.51
CA ILE A 431 -8.78 19.84 -20.72
C ILE A 431 -7.62 20.58 -21.40
N GLN A 432 -6.77 21.22 -20.60
CA GLN A 432 -5.48 21.70 -21.10
C GLN A 432 -4.68 20.50 -21.63
N GLN A 433 -4.21 20.56 -22.87
CA GLN A 433 -3.39 19.50 -23.46
C GLN A 433 -2.09 19.31 -22.66
N LYS A 434 -2.03 18.24 -21.86
CA LYS A 434 -0.87 17.87 -21.04
C LYS A 434 -0.29 16.54 -21.54
N ALA A 435 1.03 16.47 -21.70
CA ALA A 435 1.73 15.24 -22.06
C ALA A 435 2.80 14.88 -21.03
N LEU A 436 2.84 13.60 -20.65
CA LEU A 436 3.87 13.02 -19.81
C LEU A 436 4.75 12.10 -20.67
N ILE A 437 6.02 12.44 -20.81
CA ILE A 437 6.99 11.68 -21.61
C ILE A 437 7.94 10.94 -20.66
N PHE A 438 7.99 9.61 -20.74
CA PHE A 438 8.94 8.79 -19.98
C PHE A 438 10.16 8.42 -20.81
N THR A 439 11.33 8.59 -20.21
CA THR A 439 12.63 8.13 -20.73
C THR A 439 13.46 7.53 -19.60
N GLU A 440 14.34 6.58 -19.91
CA GLU A 440 15.17 5.93 -18.89
C GLU A 440 16.46 6.71 -18.57
N SER A 441 16.87 7.67 -19.41
CA SER A 441 18.13 8.41 -19.25
C SER A 441 17.90 9.90 -19.03
N ARG A 442 18.62 10.48 -18.07
CA ARG A 442 18.62 11.93 -17.82
C ARG A 442 19.23 12.70 -18.98
N ARG A 443 20.25 12.15 -19.63
CA ARG A 443 20.82 12.74 -20.85
C ARG A 443 19.82 12.77 -22.00
N THR A 444 19.05 11.69 -22.20
CA THR A 444 17.96 11.70 -23.18
C THR A 444 16.92 12.77 -22.81
N GLN A 445 16.54 12.88 -21.53
CA GLN A 445 15.63 13.92 -21.04
C GLN A 445 16.13 15.33 -21.40
N GLU A 446 17.41 15.65 -21.16
CA GLU A 446 17.99 16.94 -21.53
C GLU A 446 17.96 17.20 -23.05
N TYR A 447 18.26 16.18 -23.85
CA TYR A 447 18.20 16.26 -25.31
C TYR A 447 16.77 16.57 -25.79
N LEU A 448 15.78 15.83 -25.27
CA LEU A 448 14.37 16.04 -25.61
C LEU A 448 13.89 17.43 -25.18
N PHE A 449 14.31 17.90 -24.00
CA PHE A 449 14.01 19.24 -23.52
C PHE A 449 14.49 20.31 -24.51
N ARG A 450 15.75 20.22 -24.97
CA ARG A 450 16.32 21.18 -25.93
C ARG A 450 15.58 21.18 -27.27
N ILE A 451 15.15 20.01 -27.76
CA ILE A 451 14.39 19.92 -29.01
C ILE A 451 13.01 20.54 -28.85
N LEU A 452 12.27 20.19 -27.80
CA LEU A 452 10.91 20.70 -27.62
C LEU A 452 10.88 22.21 -27.35
N GLU A 453 11.91 22.76 -26.71
CA GLU A 453 12.08 24.21 -26.53
C GLU A 453 12.32 24.97 -27.85
N GLN A 454 12.66 24.28 -28.94
CA GLN A 454 12.79 24.88 -30.28
C GLN A 454 11.49 24.79 -31.10
N THR A 455 10.39 24.37 -30.49
CA THR A 455 9.09 24.15 -31.16
C THR A 455 8.00 25.05 -30.59
N GLU A 456 6.74 24.79 -30.96
CA GLU A 456 5.54 25.44 -30.39
C GLU A 456 5.38 25.25 -28.87
N PHE A 457 6.14 24.36 -28.26
CA PHE A 457 6.14 24.11 -26.81
C PHE A 457 7.17 24.95 -26.03
N ALA A 458 7.91 25.86 -26.69
CA ALA A 458 8.90 26.72 -26.03
C ALA A 458 8.32 27.42 -24.77
N GLY A 459 9.05 27.33 -23.65
CA GLY A 459 8.65 27.85 -22.36
C GLY A 459 7.51 27.09 -21.67
N LYS A 460 7.05 25.97 -22.24
CA LYS A 460 5.99 25.10 -21.69
C LYS A 460 6.47 23.67 -21.45
N VAL A 461 7.76 23.40 -21.59
CA VAL A 461 8.36 22.09 -21.30
C VAL A 461 9.02 22.15 -19.93
N MET A 462 8.95 21.06 -19.19
CA MET A 462 9.69 20.90 -17.94
C MET A 462 10.26 19.50 -17.80
N VAL A 463 11.21 19.35 -16.88
CA VAL A 463 11.85 18.07 -16.56
C VAL A 463 11.48 17.63 -15.14
N PHE A 464 11.48 16.32 -14.92
CA PHE A 464 11.31 15.70 -13.60
C PHE A 464 12.23 14.47 -13.50
N ASN A 465 13.09 14.41 -12.49
CA ASN A 465 13.96 13.26 -12.24
C ASN A 465 14.15 13.03 -10.73
N GLY A 466 14.93 12.01 -10.35
CA GLY A 466 15.14 11.62 -8.96
C GLY A 466 15.78 12.71 -8.10
N THR A 467 16.69 13.50 -8.69
CA THR A 467 17.42 14.57 -7.98
C THR A 467 16.79 15.95 -8.07
N ASN A 468 16.12 16.28 -9.19
CA ASN A 468 15.57 17.61 -9.50
C ASN A 468 16.56 18.76 -9.20
N SER A 469 17.84 18.54 -9.51
CA SER A 469 18.93 19.45 -9.15
C SER A 469 19.21 20.53 -10.20
N ASP A 470 18.50 20.52 -11.32
CA ASP A 470 18.61 21.49 -12.39
C ASP A 470 18.12 22.88 -11.98
N GLN A 471 18.56 23.90 -12.72
CA GLN A 471 18.28 25.29 -12.39
C GLN A 471 16.79 25.62 -12.53
N GLY A 472 16.11 25.06 -13.54
CA GLY A 472 14.68 25.27 -13.78
C GLY A 472 13.84 24.77 -12.60
N SER A 473 14.11 23.55 -12.14
CA SER A 473 13.46 22.96 -10.97
C SER A 473 13.69 23.79 -9.69
N LYS A 474 14.91 24.27 -9.46
CA LYS A 474 15.22 25.15 -8.32
C LYS A 474 14.45 26.46 -8.35
N ASP A 475 14.28 27.06 -9.51
CA ASP A 475 13.56 28.32 -9.66
C ASP A 475 12.04 28.14 -9.56
N ILE A 476 11.49 27.01 -10.05
CA ILE A 476 10.10 26.61 -9.79
C ILE A 476 9.89 26.44 -8.28
N TYR A 477 10.77 25.69 -7.61
CA TYR A 477 10.67 25.45 -6.18
C TYR A 477 10.76 26.73 -5.34
N ARG A 478 11.69 27.65 -5.68
CA ARG A 478 11.81 28.94 -4.97
C ARG A 478 10.53 29.77 -5.07
N ARG A 479 9.97 29.90 -6.28
CA ARG A 479 8.70 30.61 -6.51
C ARG A 479 7.53 29.94 -5.78
N TRP A 480 7.46 28.62 -5.80
CA TRP A 480 6.43 27.85 -5.11
C TRP A 480 6.52 28.01 -3.59
N LEU A 481 7.74 28.01 -3.02
CA LEU A 481 7.97 28.20 -1.59
C LEU A 481 7.58 29.61 -1.13
N GLU A 482 7.87 30.63 -1.93
CA GLU A 482 7.44 32.00 -1.67
C GLU A 482 5.91 32.14 -1.71
N ARG A 483 5.25 31.55 -2.71
CA ARG A 483 3.79 31.56 -2.84
C ARG A 483 3.07 30.88 -1.67
N HIS A 484 3.64 29.80 -1.14
CA HIS A 484 3.01 28.97 -0.10
C HIS A 484 3.61 29.17 1.30
N LYS A 485 4.43 30.21 1.48
CA LYS A 485 5.09 30.48 2.76
C LYS A 485 4.07 30.66 3.88
N GLY A 486 4.21 29.89 4.96
CA GLY A 486 3.30 29.94 6.11
C GLY A 486 1.99 29.19 5.93
N THR A 487 1.85 28.41 4.85
CA THR A 487 0.72 27.49 4.63
C THR A 487 1.14 26.05 4.91
N ASP A 488 0.15 25.18 5.14
CA ASP A 488 0.36 23.75 5.38
C ASP A 488 0.87 22.98 4.15
N ARG A 489 0.90 23.61 2.96
CA ARG A 489 1.45 22.98 1.76
C ARG A 489 2.96 22.75 1.86
N VAL A 490 3.68 23.58 2.63
CA VAL A 490 5.13 23.44 2.86
C VAL A 490 5.36 22.46 4.00
N SER A 491 5.91 21.27 3.71
CA SER A 491 6.14 20.23 4.73
C SER A 491 7.45 20.38 5.50
N GLY A 492 8.35 21.25 5.05
CA GLY A 492 9.68 21.41 5.65
C GLY A 492 10.70 20.34 5.23
N SER A 493 10.30 19.36 4.41
CA SER A 493 11.24 18.46 3.72
C SER A 493 11.54 19.00 2.31
N PRO A 494 12.76 19.47 2.04
CA PRO A 494 13.10 20.08 0.75
C PRO A 494 12.85 19.17 -0.46
N GLY A 495 13.17 17.88 -0.34
CA GLY A 495 12.97 16.92 -1.43
C GLY A 495 11.49 16.67 -1.73
N ALA A 496 10.67 16.60 -0.68
CA ALA A 496 9.23 16.41 -0.76
C ALA A 496 8.56 17.67 -1.37
N ASP A 497 8.91 18.86 -0.87
CA ASP A 497 8.36 20.13 -1.34
C ASP A 497 8.81 20.47 -2.78
N MET A 498 10.04 20.12 -3.17
CA MET A 498 10.52 20.23 -4.56
C MET A 498 9.62 19.46 -5.53
N ARG A 499 9.34 18.19 -5.25
CA ARG A 499 8.48 17.35 -6.11
C ARG A 499 7.06 17.90 -6.21
N ALA A 500 6.49 18.37 -5.10
CA ALA A 500 5.17 19.01 -5.10
C ALA A 500 5.15 20.27 -5.97
N ALA A 501 6.18 21.12 -5.87
CA ALA A 501 6.31 22.33 -6.68
C ALA A 501 6.33 22.03 -8.19
N LEU A 502 7.03 20.96 -8.59
CA LEU A 502 7.09 20.54 -9.99
C LEU A 502 5.74 20.01 -10.50
N VAL A 503 5.02 19.23 -9.68
CA VAL A 503 3.69 18.72 -10.05
C VAL A 503 2.67 19.85 -10.17
N ASP A 504 2.67 20.81 -9.24
CA ASP A 504 1.80 21.99 -9.30
C ASP A 504 2.11 22.85 -10.54
N HIS A 505 3.40 23.09 -10.84
CA HIS A 505 3.81 23.82 -12.04
C HIS A 505 3.39 23.10 -13.34
N PHE A 506 3.46 21.76 -13.38
CA PHE A 506 2.97 20.99 -14.51
C PHE A 506 1.46 21.10 -14.71
N ARG A 507 0.72 21.08 -13.60
CA ARG A 507 -0.74 21.23 -13.63
C ARG A 507 -1.14 22.59 -14.18
N ASP A 508 -0.51 23.66 -13.72
CA ASP A 508 -1.00 25.01 -13.92
C ASP A 508 -0.34 25.74 -15.11
N GLU A 509 0.95 25.51 -15.36
CA GLU A 509 1.77 26.33 -16.28
C GLU A 509 2.33 25.53 -17.46
N ALA A 510 2.96 24.37 -17.24
CA ALA A 510 3.65 23.61 -18.30
C ALA A 510 2.70 22.70 -19.10
N ALA A 511 3.00 22.44 -20.38
CA ALA A 511 2.22 21.54 -21.24
C ALA A 511 2.85 20.15 -21.33
N ILE A 512 4.17 20.04 -21.22
CA ILE A 512 4.91 18.78 -21.37
C ILE A 512 5.83 18.59 -20.17
N MET A 513 5.73 17.43 -19.52
CA MET A 513 6.69 16.96 -18.54
C MET A 513 7.49 15.81 -19.14
N ILE A 514 8.81 15.95 -19.22
CA ILE A 514 9.72 14.86 -19.54
C ILE A 514 10.22 14.29 -18.23
N ALA A 515 10.00 13.00 -17.98
CA ALA A 515 10.26 12.36 -16.72
C ALA A 515 11.15 11.12 -16.85
N THR A 516 12.03 10.91 -15.87
CA THR A 516 12.70 9.61 -15.66
C THR A 516 11.79 8.65 -14.90
N GLU A 517 12.24 7.42 -14.66
CA GLU A 517 11.49 6.43 -13.87
C GLU A 517 11.19 6.88 -12.44
N ALA A 518 11.91 7.88 -11.91
CA ALA A 518 11.60 8.50 -10.62
C ALA A 518 10.19 9.12 -10.53
N ALA A 519 9.51 9.30 -11.67
CA ALA A 519 8.12 9.75 -11.78
C ALA A 519 7.11 8.61 -12.05
N ALA A 520 7.57 7.41 -12.43
CA ALA A 520 6.71 6.26 -12.69
C ALA A 520 6.01 5.76 -11.42
N GLU A 521 6.59 6.09 -10.26
CA GLU A 521 6.05 5.82 -8.95
C GLU A 521 5.80 7.12 -8.15
N GLY A 522 4.73 7.14 -7.37
CA GLY A 522 4.56 8.11 -6.29
C GLY A 522 4.16 9.55 -6.59
N ILE A 523 3.72 9.86 -7.81
CA ILE A 523 3.09 11.14 -8.13
C ILE A 523 1.68 10.94 -8.69
N ASN A 524 0.78 11.91 -8.45
CA ASN A 524 -0.59 11.91 -8.99
C ASN A 524 -0.75 12.89 -10.17
N LEU A 525 -0.97 12.35 -11.36
CA LEU A 525 -1.04 13.09 -12.63
C LEU A 525 -2.36 12.85 -13.39
N GLN A 526 -3.47 12.60 -12.68
CA GLN A 526 -4.82 12.43 -13.28
C GLN A 526 -5.29 13.61 -14.16
N PHE A 527 -4.67 14.79 -14.04
CA PHE A 527 -4.95 15.92 -14.94
C PHE A 527 -4.28 15.78 -16.32
N CYS A 528 -3.42 14.78 -16.51
CA CYS A 528 -2.78 14.43 -17.77
C CYS A 528 -3.52 13.25 -18.42
N ASN A 529 -3.69 13.31 -19.74
CA ASN A 529 -4.39 12.29 -20.53
C ASN A 529 -3.57 11.76 -21.71
N LEU A 530 -2.31 12.19 -21.86
CA LEU A 530 -1.38 11.68 -22.87
C LEU A 530 -0.10 11.19 -22.19
N VAL A 531 0.16 9.89 -22.30
CA VAL A 531 1.41 9.25 -21.83
C VAL A 531 2.23 8.84 -23.04
N VAL A 532 3.49 9.21 -23.06
CA VAL A 532 4.44 8.87 -24.13
C VAL A 532 5.55 8.03 -23.54
N ASN A 533 5.61 6.76 -23.87
CA ASN A 533 6.76 5.91 -23.61
C ASN A 533 7.77 6.16 -24.72
N TYR A 534 8.67 7.11 -24.50
CA TYR A 534 9.78 7.33 -25.44
C TYR A 534 10.65 6.08 -25.45
N ASP A 535 11.02 5.58 -24.27
CA ASP A 535 11.68 4.29 -24.11
C ASP A 535 10.64 3.26 -23.65
N LEU A 536 10.47 2.18 -24.42
CA LEU A 536 9.54 1.12 -24.09
C LEU A 536 10.21 0.15 -23.10
N PRO A 537 9.78 0.10 -21.83
CA PRO A 537 10.32 -0.85 -20.87
C PRO A 537 10.03 -2.27 -21.34
N TRP A 538 10.97 -3.17 -21.10
CA TRP A 538 10.75 -4.58 -21.35
C TRP A 538 9.85 -5.18 -20.26
N ASN A 539 9.99 -4.74 -19.01
CA ASN A 539 9.12 -5.15 -17.90
C ASN A 539 7.67 -4.62 -18.06
N PRO A 540 6.68 -5.52 -18.23
CA PRO A 540 5.26 -5.16 -18.35
C PRO A 540 4.70 -4.37 -17.15
N GLN A 541 5.17 -4.66 -15.93
CA GLN A 541 4.68 -4.00 -14.71
C GLN A 541 5.09 -2.52 -14.67
N ARG A 542 6.29 -2.19 -15.16
CA ARG A 542 6.74 -0.78 -15.25
C ARG A 542 5.88 0.03 -16.21
N ILE A 543 5.47 -0.57 -17.32
CA ILE A 543 4.52 0.06 -18.25
C ILE A 543 3.19 0.36 -17.57
N GLU A 544 2.62 -0.60 -16.83
CA GLU A 544 1.37 -0.40 -16.09
C GLU A 544 1.51 0.68 -15.00
N GLN A 545 2.65 0.75 -14.30
CA GLN A 545 2.93 1.80 -13.31
C GLN A 545 3.00 3.20 -13.95
N ARG A 546 3.68 3.32 -15.11
CA ARG A 546 3.77 4.56 -15.90
C ARG A 546 2.40 5.02 -16.39
N ILE A 547 1.63 4.13 -17.02
CA ILE A 547 0.27 4.43 -17.50
C ILE A 547 -0.65 4.77 -16.31
N GLY A 548 -0.54 4.02 -15.21
CA GLY A 548 -1.25 4.24 -13.97
C GLY A 548 -0.98 5.61 -13.31
N ARG A 549 0.05 6.35 -13.75
CA ARG A 549 0.24 7.74 -13.31
C ARG A 549 -0.89 8.65 -13.78
N CYS A 550 -1.49 8.37 -14.92
CA CYS A 550 -2.60 9.13 -15.48
C CYS A 550 -3.91 8.32 -15.45
N HIS A 551 -3.85 7.03 -15.75
CA HIS A 551 -5.00 6.13 -15.86
C HIS A 551 -5.30 5.41 -14.54
N ARG A 552 -6.03 6.08 -13.65
CA ARG A 552 -6.44 5.55 -12.34
C ARG A 552 -7.82 6.07 -11.94
N TYR A 553 -8.40 5.55 -10.86
CA TYR A 553 -9.65 6.05 -10.29
C TYR A 553 -9.65 7.58 -10.19
N GLY A 554 -10.73 8.26 -10.61
CA GLY A 554 -10.84 9.71 -10.62
C GLY A 554 -10.31 10.40 -11.88
N GLN A 555 -9.70 9.66 -12.80
CA GLN A 555 -9.46 10.13 -14.16
C GLN A 555 -10.81 10.37 -14.86
N LYS A 556 -10.99 11.56 -15.41
CA LYS A 556 -12.25 11.98 -16.05
C LYS A 556 -12.27 11.70 -17.55
N PHE A 557 -11.10 11.54 -18.17
CA PHE A 557 -10.96 11.44 -19.62
C PHE A 557 -10.16 10.22 -20.03
N ASP A 558 -10.50 9.67 -21.20
CA ASP A 558 -9.74 8.60 -21.84
C ASP A 558 -8.25 8.98 -22.00
N VAL A 559 -7.39 7.99 -21.78
CA VAL A 559 -5.93 8.17 -21.79
C VAL A 559 -5.35 7.63 -23.09
N VAL A 560 -4.55 8.44 -23.78
CA VAL A 560 -3.80 8.03 -24.98
C VAL A 560 -2.40 7.62 -24.57
N VAL A 561 -1.96 6.43 -25.02
CA VAL A 561 -0.62 5.89 -24.75
C VAL A 561 0.15 5.80 -26.06
N VAL A 562 1.22 6.58 -26.18
CA VAL A 562 2.09 6.61 -27.36
C VAL A 562 3.36 5.79 -27.10
N ASN A 563 3.63 4.80 -27.95
CA ASN A 563 4.84 3.97 -27.88
C ASN A 563 5.69 4.16 -29.14
N PHE A 564 7.02 4.23 -28.99
CA PHE A 564 7.95 4.34 -30.12
C PHE A 564 8.44 2.96 -30.56
N LEU A 565 8.47 2.73 -31.87
CA LEU A 565 8.89 1.45 -32.45
C LEU A 565 9.95 1.64 -33.54
N ASN A 566 11.09 0.95 -33.37
CA ASN A 566 12.19 0.95 -34.33
C ASN A 566 11.95 -0.10 -35.44
N LYS A 567 11.76 0.35 -36.69
CA LYS A 567 11.52 -0.53 -37.85
C LYS A 567 12.73 -1.35 -38.31
N ASN A 568 13.94 -0.93 -37.97
CA ASN A 568 15.16 -1.66 -38.35
C ASN A 568 15.57 -2.69 -37.30
N ASN A 569 14.94 -2.70 -36.12
CA ASN A 569 15.22 -3.69 -35.08
C ASN A 569 14.08 -4.72 -34.99
N ALA A 570 14.34 -5.94 -35.47
CA ALA A 570 13.37 -7.04 -35.43
C ALA A 570 13.01 -7.46 -34.00
N ALA A 571 13.94 -7.36 -33.04
CA ALA A 571 13.66 -7.71 -31.65
C ALA A 571 12.73 -6.68 -30.99
N ASP A 572 12.91 -5.38 -31.23
CA ASP A 572 12.00 -4.35 -30.70
C ASP A 572 10.55 -4.53 -31.21
N GLN A 573 10.38 -4.93 -32.47
CA GLN A 573 9.07 -5.23 -33.05
C GLN A 573 8.38 -6.39 -32.33
N ARG A 574 9.13 -7.45 -32.04
CA ARG A 574 8.60 -8.64 -31.35
C ARG A 574 8.32 -8.38 -29.88
N VAL A 575 9.17 -7.61 -29.19
CA VAL A 575 8.90 -7.14 -27.83
C VAL A 575 7.60 -6.32 -27.80
N TYR A 576 7.46 -5.35 -28.70
CA TYR A 576 6.23 -4.55 -28.79
C TYR A 576 4.99 -5.41 -29.05
N GLU A 577 5.05 -6.33 -30.03
CA GLU A 577 3.95 -7.21 -30.38
C GLU A 577 3.49 -8.08 -29.20
N LEU A 578 4.45 -8.60 -28.42
CA LEU A 578 4.17 -9.36 -27.21
C LEU A 578 3.49 -8.48 -26.14
N LEU A 579 4.03 -7.28 -25.88
CA LEU A 579 3.48 -6.31 -24.92
C LEU A 579 2.07 -5.82 -25.30
N ASP A 580 1.80 -5.60 -26.58
CA ASP A 580 0.51 -5.11 -27.07
C ASP A 580 -0.52 -6.23 -27.21
N THR A 581 -0.18 -7.35 -27.87
CA THR A 581 -1.17 -8.37 -28.24
C THR A 581 -1.40 -9.39 -27.13
N LYS A 582 -0.32 -9.85 -26.46
CA LYS A 582 -0.42 -10.87 -25.42
C LYS A 582 -0.75 -10.26 -24.08
N PHE A 583 -0.04 -9.21 -23.68
CA PHE A 583 -0.31 -8.53 -22.42
C PHE A 583 -1.47 -7.54 -22.51
N ARG A 584 -1.87 -7.05 -23.69
CA ARG A 584 -2.95 -6.05 -23.84
C ARG A 584 -2.72 -4.79 -23.00
N LEU A 585 -1.46 -4.37 -22.85
CA LEU A 585 -1.08 -3.27 -21.95
C LEU A 585 -1.66 -1.91 -22.36
N PHE A 586 -1.74 -1.66 -23.67
CA PHE A 586 -1.92 -0.32 -24.21
C PHE A 586 -3.38 0.02 -24.58
N SER A 587 -4.27 -0.97 -24.62
CA SER A 587 -5.65 -0.79 -25.08
C SER A 587 -6.69 -1.40 -24.12
N GLY A 588 -7.90 -0.83 -24.12
CA GLY A 588 -9.03 -1.31 -23.31
C GLY A 588 -9.21 -0.56 -21.99
N VAL A 589 -10.15 -1.04 -21.16
CA VAL A 589 -10.52 -0.40 -19.87
C VAL A 589 -9.54 -0.75 -18.76
N PHE A 590 -9.05 -1.98 -18.73
CA PHE A 590 -8.17 -2.47 -17.66
C PHE A 590 -6.69 -2.52 -18.04
N GLY A 591 -6.36 -2.49 -19.35
CA GLY A 591 -5.01 -2.79 -19.81
C GLY A 591 -4.68 -4.28 -19.66
N ALA A 592 -3.42 -4.58 -19.35
CA ALA A 592 -3.05 -5.93 -18.94
C ALA A 592 -3.72 -6.26 -17.61
N SER A 593 -4.44 -7.39 -17.55
CA SER A 593 -4.91 -7.89 -16.27
C SER A 593 -3.71 -8.19 -15.38
N ASP A 594 -3.78 -7.85 -14.09
CA ASP A 594 -2.81 -8.29 -13.07
C ASP A 594 -2.57 -9.82 -13.17
N GLU A 595 -3.56 -10.57 -13.67
CA GLU A 595 -3.49 -12.01 -13.98
C GLU A 595 -2.41 -12.36 -15.01
N VAL A 596 -2.29 -11.57 -16.10
CA VAL A 596 -1.28 -11.80 -17.14
C VAL A 596 0.08 -11.27 -16.69
N LEU A 597 0.09 -10.19 -15.90
CA LEU A 597 1.32 -9.58 -15.36
C LEU A 597 1.97 -10.38 -14.22
N GLY A 598 1.19 -11.16 -13.47
CA GLY A 598 1.69 -12.06 -12.42
C GLY A 598 1.93 -13.50 -12.87
N ALA A 599 1.55 -13.85 -14.11
CA ALA A 599 1.82 -15.17 -14.70
C ALA A 599 3.25 -15.29 -15.22
N VAL A 600 3.82 -14.20 -15.73
CA VAL A 600 5.23 -14.13 -16.10
C VAL A 600 6.05 -14.13 -14.81
N GLU A 601 7.02 -15.03 -14.68
CA GLU A 601 8.13 -14.89 -13.71
C GLU A 601 8.64 -13.45 -13.75
N SER A 602 9.09 -12.87 -12.62
CA SER A 602 9.26 -11.43 -12.36
C SER A 602 9.43 -10.56 -13.60
N GLY A 603 8.95 -9.31 -13.53
CA GLY A 603 9.31 -8.32 -14.55
C GLY A 603 10.82 -8.29 -14.87
N VAL A 604 11.68 -8.65 -13.91
CA VAL A 604 13.12 -8.91 -14.07
C VAL A 604 13.46 -10.21 -14.82
N ASP A 605 12.83 -11.35 -14.53
CA ASP A 605 13.05 -12.60 -15.27
C ASP A 605 12.60 -12.48 -16.72
N PHE A 606 11.50 -11.77 -16.98
CA PHE A 606 11.12 -11.39 -18.34
C PHE A 606 12.22 -10.56 -19.01
N GLU A 607 12.74 -9.52 -18.34
CA GLU A 607 13.87 -8.73 -18.86
C GLU A 607 15.13 -9.57 -19.09
N LYS A 608 15.42 -10.54 -18.23
CA LYS A 608 16.54 -11.49 -18.39
C LYS A 608 16.33 -12.40 -19.60
N ARG A 609 15.12 -12.94 -19.81
CA ARG A 609 14.79 -13.76 -20.98
C ARG A 609 14.98 -12.95 -22.27
N ILE A 610 14.45 -11.72 -22.32
CA ILE A 610 14.65 -10.81 -23.48
C ILE A 610 16.13 -10.48 -23.69
N ALA A 611 16.87 -10.14 -22.63
CA ALA A 611 18.31 -9.91 -22.69
C ALA A 611 19.06 -11.14 -23.22
N GLY A 612 18.66 -12.34 -22.82
CA GLY A 612 19.20 -13.61 -23.30
C GLY A 612 18.99 -13.82 -24.81
N ILE A 613 17.81 -13.51 -25.33
CA ILE A 613 17.52 -13.57 -26.77
C ILE A 613 18.44 -12.61 -27.53
N TYR A 614 18.55 -11.38 -27.04
CA TYR A 614 19.44 -10.35 -27.57
C TYR A 614 20.93 -10.75 -27.55
N GLN A 615 21.33 -11.59 -26.59
CA GLN A 615 22.70 -12.08 -26.45
C GLN A 615 23.02 -13.25 -27.39
N LYS A 616 22.06 -14.17 -27.59
CA LYS A 616 22.24 -15.38 -28.40
C LYS A 616 22.01 -15.14 -29.90
N CYS A 617 21.00 -14.35 -30.24
CA CYS A 617 20.57 -14.20 -31.64
C CYS A 617 21.45 -13.24 -32.43
N ARG A 618 21.67 -13.57 -33.70
CA ARG A 618 22.43 -12.75 -34.67
C ARG A 618 21.64 -12.42 -35.93
N THR A 619 20.59 -13.18 -36.25
CA THR A 619 19.76 -12.96 -37.44
C THR A 619 18.30 -12.71 -37.07
N PRO A 620 17.53 -11.97 -37.90
CA PRO A 620 16.10 -11.77 -37.68
C PRO A 620 15.31 -13.08 -37.58
N GLN A 621 15.71 -14.13 -38.30
CA GLN A 621 15.04 -15.43 -38.25
C GLN A 621 15.26 -16.15 -36.91
N GLN A 622 16.46 -16.03 -36.32
CA GLN A 622 16.74 -16.57 -34.98
C GLN A 622 15.94 -15.82 -33.92
N ILE A 623 15.91 -14.48 -34.00
CA ILE A 623 15.10 -13.65 -33.12
C ILE A 623 13.63 -14.09 -33.20
N GLN A 624 13.10 -14.22 -34.42
CA GLN A 624 11.72 -14.68 -34.63
C GLN A 624 11.46 -16.03 -33.94
N PHE A 625 12.32 -17.02 -34.16
CA PHE A 625 12.19 -18.35 -33.59
C PHE A 625 12.21 -18.36 -32.06
N GLU A 626 13.17 -17.67 -31.43
CA GLU A 626 13.28 -17.61 -29.97
C GLU A 626 12.11 -16.84 -29.34
N PHE A 627 11.62 -15.77 -29.99
CA PHE A 627 10.41 -15.07 -29.53
C PHE A 627 9.15 -15.92 -29.72
N ASP A 628 9.04 -16.70 -30.80
CA ASP A 628 7.93 -17.65 -30.99
C ASP A 628 7.96 -18.76 -29.93
N GLN A 629 9.14 -19.26 -29.56
CA GLN A 629 9.31 -20.19 -28.44
C GLN A 629 8.92 -19.55 -27.12
N LEU A 630 9.44 -18.36 -26.81
CA LEU A 630 9.08 -17.62 -25.60
C LEU A 630 7.56 -17.39 -25.54
N GLN A 631 6.93 -17.06 -26.66
CA GLN A 631 5.49 -16.86 -26.74
C GLN A 631 4.73 -18.17 -26.49
N GLN A 632 5.18 -19.31 -27.01
CA GLN A 632 4.57 -20.62 -26.75
C GLN A 632 4.76 -21.07 -25.30
N GLU A 633 5.94 -20.83 -24.72
CA GLU A 633 6.21 -21.05 -23.31
C GLU A 633 5.28 -20.21 -22.45
N LEU A 634 5.16 -18.91 -22.72
CA LEU A 634 4.22 -18.02 -22.03
C LEU A 634 2.77 -18.46 -22.24
N ASP A 635 2.38 -18.88 -23.44
CA ASP A 635 1.02 -19.40 -23.69
C ASP A 635 0.77 -20.69 -22.89
N THR A 636 1.80 -21.53 -22.71
CA THR A 636 1.74 -22.73 -21.87
C THR A 636 1.76 -22.40 -20.39
N GLU A 637 2.54 -21.42 -19.94
CA GLU A 637 2.54 -20.93 -18.55
C GLU A 637 1.21 -20.27 -18.21
N ILE A 638 0.65 -19.47 -19.13
CA ILE A 638 -0.68 -18.85 -19.03
C ILE A 638 -1.78 -19.93 -19.03
N ALA A 639 -1.69 -20.97 -19.87
CA ALA A 639 -2.72 -22.00 -19.99
C ALA A 639 -2.61 -23.16 -18.98
N ALA A 640 -1.39 -23.57 -18.61
CA ALA A 640 -1.09 -24.70 -17.71
C ALA A 640 -0.82 -24.25 -16.27
N GLY A 641 -0.44 -22.99 -16.06
CA GLY A 641 -0.03 -22.49 -14.76
C GLY A 641 -1.18 -21.85 -14.00
N GLN A 642 -1.80 -22.61 -13.08
CA GLN A 642 -2.25 -22.10 -11.77
C GLN A 642 -3.14 -20.84 -11.74
N GLN A 643 -3.76 -20.41 -12.85
CA GLN A 643 -4.55 -19.18 -12.98
C GLN A 643 -5.72 -19.17 -12.01
N ASP A 644 -6.48 -20.27 -12.00
CA ASP A 644 -7.60 -20.49 -11.11
C ASP A 644 -7.14 -20.65 -9.65
N ALA A 645 -5.97 -21.26 -9.42
CA ALA A 645 -5.42 -21.49 -8.10
C ALA A 645 -4.89 -20.20 -7.45
N ARG A 646 -4.01 -19.44 -8.10
CA ARG A 646 -3.44 -18.19 -7.53
C ARG A 646 -4.50 -17.11 -7.32
N GLU A 647 -5.46 -16.99 -8.24
CA GLU A 647 -6.62 -16.11 -8.06
C GLU A 647 -7.48 -16.60 -6.89
N LYS A 648 -7.86 -17.88 -6.87
CA LYS A 648 -8.62 -18.45 -5.74
C LYS A 648 -7.89 -18.30 -4.40
N LEU A 649 -6.56 -18.30 -4.32
CA LEU A 649 -5.86 -18.18 -3.02
C LEU A 649 -6.16 -16.87 -2.31
N LEU A 650 -6.21 -15.76 -3.06
CA LEU A 650 -6.30 -14.42 -2.50
C LEU A 650 -7.65 -13.74 -2.77
N ASP A 651 -8.43 -14.27 -3.74
CA ASP A 651 -9.78 -13.78 -4.02
C ASP A 651 -10.74 -14.20 -2.91
N ASN A 652 -10.95 -13.24 -2.01
CA ASN A 652 -11.91 -13.28 -0.92
C ASN A 652 -12.91 -12.13 -1.05
N PHE A 653 -13.12 -11.61 -2.27
CA PHE A 653 -14.08 -10.52 -2.49
C PHE A 653 -15.51 -11.05 -2.43
N ASP A 654 -16.33 -10.46 -1.55
CA ASP A 654 -17.72 -10.85 -1.35
C ASP A 654 -18.63 -9.65 -1.66
N GLN A 655 -19.31 -9.72 -2.81
CA GLN A 655 -20.16 -8.64 -3.30
C GLN A 655 -21.34 -8.35 -2.36
N GLU A 656 -21.91 -9.37 -1.69
CA GLU A 656 -23.00 -9.19 -0.74
C GLU A 656 -22.52 -8.43 0.51
N VAL A 657 -21.31 -8.73 0.98
CA VAL A 657 -20.69 -8.01 2.10
C VAL A 657 -20.46 -6.55 1.74
N VAL A 658 -19.94 -6.28 0.54
CA VAL A 658 -19.67 -4.91 0.05
C VAL A 658 -20.96 -4.09 -0.05
N GLU A 659 -22.03 -4.67 -0.61
CA GLU A 659 -23.32 -4.00 -0.71
C GLU A 659 -23.94 -3.74 0.68
N LYS A 660 -23.84 -4.71 1.59
CA LYS A 660 -24.28 -4.55 2.98
C LYS A 660 -23.52 -3.42 3.68
N VAL A 661 -22.20 -3.35 3.52
CA VAL A 661 -21.36 -2.27 4.08
C VAL A 661 -21.77 -0.91 3.51
N ARG A 662 -22.09 -0.82 2.22
CA ARG A 662 -22.58 0.42 1.59
C ARG A 662 -23.91 0.89 2.20
N ILE A 663 -24.89 -0.01 2.30
CA ILE A 663 -26.21 0.32 2.86
C ILE A 663 -26.09 0.74 4.33
N GLN A 664 -25.27 0.02 5.10
CA GLN A 664 -25.06 0.34 6.51
C GLN A 664 -24.32 1.67 6.69
N SER A 665 -23.23 1.90 5.95
CA SER A 665 -22.42 3.12 6.09
C SER A 665 -23.18 4.38 5.71
N THR A 666 -23.93 4.38 4.61
CA THR A 666 -24.73 5.54 4.17
C THR A 666 -25.80 5.91 5.21
N GLY A 667 -26.60 4.95 5.66
CA GLY A 667 -27.63 5.20 6.68
C GLY A 667 -27.07 5.61 8.05
N LEU A 668 -25.89 5.11 8.43
CA LEU A 668 -25.20 5.52 9.66
C LEU A 668 -24.66 6.96 9.54
N LEU A 669 -24.05 7.32 8.41
CA LEU A 669 -23.51 8.65 8.14
C LEU A 669 -24.58 9.73 8.15
N ASP A 670 -25.71 9.48 7.47
CA ASP A 670 -26.81 10.44 7.42
C ASP A 670 -27.35 10.73 8.83
N ARG A 671 -27.57 9.67 9.62
CA ARG A 671 -28.01 9.80 11.01
C ARG A 671 -26.97 10.51 11.88
N PHE A 672 -25.69 10.23 11.68
CA PHE A 672 -24.59 10.84 12.43
C PHE A 672 -24.51 12.35 12.15
N ASN A 673 -24.56 12.74 10.89
CA ASN A 673 -24.55 14.14 10.45
C ASN A 673 -25.80 14.89 10.94
N GLU A 674 -26.99 14.28 10.83
CA GLU A 674 -28.23 14.85 11.36
C GLU A 674 -28.15 15.10 12.87
N ARG A 675 -27.62 14.14 13.63
CA ARG A 675 -27.45 14.26 15.09
C ARG A 675 -26.47 15.36 15.48
N LEU A 676 -25.32 15.44 14.79
CA LEU A 676 -24.37 16.52 14.99
C LEU A 676 -25.01 17.89 14.70
N TRP A 677 -25.80 17.97 13.63
CA TRP A 677 -26.49 19.20 13.24
C TRP A 677 -27.51 19.65 14.28
N ILE A 678 -28.42 18.77 14.70
CA ILE A 678 -29.44 19.10 15.69
C ILE A 678 -28.82 19.46 17.04
N LEU A 679 -27.76 18.76 17.46
CA LEU A 679 -27.00 19.10 18.66
C LEU A 679 -26.39 20.51 18.58
N THR A 680 -25.79 20.82 17.44
CA THR A 680 -25.17 22.13 17.18
C THR A 680 -26.21 23.24 17.19
N LYS A 681 -27.37 23.03 16.55
CA LYS A 681 -28.48 23.98 16.53
C LYS A 681 -29.02 24.30 17.92
N HIS A 682 -29.12 23.28 18.77
CA HIS A 682 -29.59 23.44 20.15
C HIS A 682 -28.60 24.21 21.03
N LEU A 683 -27.31 23.89 20.96
CA LEU A 683 -26.30 24.50 21.84
C LEU A 683 -25.83 25.88 21.38
N LEU A 684 -25.95 26.18 20.09
CA LEU A 684 -25.65 27.51 19.53
C LEU A 684 -26.90 28.38 19.38
N ASP A 685 -28.02 28.00 20.00
CA ASP A 685 -29.21 28.83 20.01
C ASP A 685 -28.90 30.22 20.61
N GLY A 686 -29.27 31.28 19.90
CA GLY A 686 -28.91 32.66 20.26
C GLY A 686 -27.46 33.09 19.99
N PHE A 687 -26.57 32.17 19.60
CA PHE A 687 -25.16 32.45 19.21
C PHE A 687 -24.91 32.35 17.70
N ALA A 688 -25.79 31.67 16.97
CA ALA A 688 -25.64 31.43 15.54
C ALA A 688 -26.92 31.71 14.75
N ARG A 689 -26.75 32.08 13.48
CA ARG A 689 -27.81 32.10 12.47
C ARG A 689 -27.64 30.90 11.55
N PHE A 690 -28.63 30.03 11.52
CA PHE A 690 -28.67 28.84 10.68
C PHE A 690 -29.39 29.12 9.37
N ASP A 691 -28.84 28.63 8.27
CA ASP A 691 -29.50 28.59 6.97
C ASP A 691 -30.08 27.18 6.76
N GLY A 692 -31.37 27.11 6.44
CA GLY A 692 -32.14 25.86 6.46
C GLY A 692 -31.83 24.92 5.31
N ASP A 693 -31.39 25.46 4.17
CA ASP A 693 -31.34 24.73 2.90
C ASP A 693 -29.95 24.10 2.62
N GLU A 694 -28.90 24.48 3.35
CA GLU A 694 -27.51 24.05 3.06
C GLU A 694 -26.74 23.45 4.25
N TYR A 695 -27.39 23.12 5.38
CA TYR A 695 -26.68 22.73 6.63
C TYR A 695 -25.53 23.69 6.98
N SER A 696 -25.78 24.99 6.82
CA SER A 696 -24.78 26.05 7.03
C SER A 696 -25.19 27.02 8.14
N PHE A 697 -24.20 27.62 8.80
CA PHE A 697 -24.45 28.61 9.85
C PHE A 697 -23.32 29.64 9.98
N PHE A 698 -23.67 30.78 10.56
CA PHE A 698 -22.75 31.84 10.94
C PHE A 698 -22.86 32.10 12.44
N LEU A 699 -21.74 32.31 13.10
CA LEU A 699 -21.73 32.76 14.50
C LEU A 699 -21.99 34.27 14.54
N THR A 700 -23.08 34.67 15.19
CA THR A 700 -23.37 36.08 15.48
C THR A 700 -22.61 36.57 16.70
N LYS A 701 -22.27 35.66 17.63
CA LYS A 701 -21.48 35.90 18.83
C LYS A 701 -20.59 34.69 19.12
N ASN A 702 -19.44 34.93 19.75
CA ASN A 702 -18.57 33.85 20.19
C ASN A 702 -19.20 33.10 21.39
N PRO A 703 -19.50 31.79 21.27
CA PRO A 703 -20.09 31.00 22.35
C PRO A 703 -19.10 30.66 23.47
N PHE A 704 -17.78 30.76 23.23
CA PHE A 704 -16.73 30.41 24.20
C PHE A 704 -15.86 31.63 24.53
N PRO A 705 -16.20 32.40 25.58
CA PRO A 705 -15.43 33.58 25.98
C PRO A 705 -14.01 33.18 26.40
N GLY A 706 -13.00 33.73 25.72
CA GLY A 706 -11.57 33.45 25.96
C GLY A 706 -10.84 32.79 24.78
N GLU A 707 -11.56 32.34 23.75
CA GLU A 707 -10.98 31.75 22.54
C GLU A 707 -11.27 32.60 21.32
N THR A 708 -10.35 32.64 20.36
CA THR A 708 -10.60 33.31 19.07
C THR A 708 -11.22 32.30 18.13
N ILE A 709 -12.51 32.47 17.84
CA ILE A 709 -13.28 31.59 16.94
C ILE A 709 -13.70 32.38 15.71
N HIS A 710 -13.47 31.81 14.52
CA HIS A 710 -13.85 32.43 13.27
C HIS A 710 -15.40 32.56 13.19
N PRO A 711 -15.95 33.68 12.69
CA PRO A 711 -17.41 33.88 12.69
C PRO A 711 -18.16 33.02 11.65
N GLY A 712 -17.47 32.38 10.72
CA GLY A 712 -18.06 31.55 9.66
C GLY A 712 -17.86 32.15 8.25
N PRO A 713 -18.52 31.63 7.20
CA PRO A 713 -19.52 30.55 7.24
C PRO A 713 -18.95 29.20 7.70
N TYR A 714 -19.79 28.40 8.34
CA TYR A 714 -19.57 26.99 8.64
C TYR A 714 -20.57 26.16 7.84
N ARG A 715 -20.13 25.06 7.21
CA ARG A 715 -21.02 24.18 6.43
C ARG A 715 -20.73 22.71 6.71
N LEU A 716 -21.78 21.91 6.90
CA LEU A 716 -21.69 20.45 6.99
C LEU A 716 -21.64 19.86 5.58
N GLY A 717 -20.74 18.92 5.33
CA GLY A 717 -20.62 18.24 4.03
C GLY A 717 -19.20 18.16 3.51
N LYS A 718 -19.05 17.60 2.32
CA LYS A 718 -17.76 17.39 1.63
C LYS A 718 -17.53 18.45 0.56
N ALA A 719 -16.26 18.71 0.22
CA ALA A 719 -15.85 19.60 -0.87
C ALA A 719 -16.34 21.05 -0.73
N VAL A 720 -16.20 21.61 0.48
CA VAL A 720 -16.55 23.00 0.77
C VAL A 720 -15.30 23.87 0.56
N GLU A 721 -15.26 24.65 -0.53
CA GLU A 721 -14.12 25.54 -0.85
C GLU A 721 -14.31 26.98 -0.33
N ASP A 722 -15.55 27.39 -0.08
CA ASP A 722 -15.96 28.76 0.24
C ASP A 722 -16.36 28.97 1.72
N ALA A 723 -16.26 27.93 2.56
CA ALA A 723 -16.64 27.97 3.96
C ALA A 723 -15.77 27.06 4.85
N ASN A 724 -15.86 27.26 6.17
CA ASN A 724 -15.20 26.40 7.13
C ASN A 724 -15.96 25.07 7.22
N THR A 725 -15.30 23.97 6.86
CA THR A 725 -15.89 22.63 6.96
C THR A 725 -16.18 22.29 8.42
N TYR A 726 -17.47 22.19 8.76
CA TYR A 726 -17.92 21.81 10.10
C TYR A 726 -18.11 20.29 10.16
N ARG A 727 -17.38 19.66 11.07
CA ARG A 727 -17.28 18.20 11.22
C ARG A 727 -17.02 17.83 12.68
N VAL A 728 -17.15 16.56 13.07
CA VAL A 728 -17.00 16.16 14.47
C VAL A 728 -15.61 16.46 15.00
N GLY A 729 -14.56 16.26 14.20
CA GLY A 729 -13.18 16.59 14.57
C GLY A 729 -12.87 18.10 14.65
N HIS A 730 -13.76 18.98 14.19
CA HIS A 730 -13.51 20.42 14.19
C HIS A 730 -13.41 20.96 15.64
N PRO A 731 -12.48 21.88 15.96
CA PRO A 731 -12.31 22.41 17.32
C PRO A 731 -13.60 22.93 17.95
N LEU A 732 -14.41 23.68 17.19
CA LEU A 732 -15.73 24.16 17.63
C LEU A 732 -16.69 23.01 17.98
N ALA A 733 -16.76 21.97 17.14
CA ALA A 733 -17.62 20.81 17.38
C ALA A 733 -17.18 20.03 18.62
N GLN A 734 -15.86 19.85 18.80
CA GLN A 734 -15.30 19.21 19.99
C GLN A 734 -15.66 19.97 21.28
N ARG A 735 -15.66 21.31 21.25
CA ARG A 735 -16.11 22.12 22.39
C ARG A 735 -17.60 21.99 22.67
N ILE A 736 -18.42 22.00 21.62
CA ILE A 736 -19.88 21.80 21.73
C ILE A 736 -20.18 20.41 22.30
N LEU A 737 -19.49 19.36 21.83
CA LEU A 737 -19.63 17.99 22.35
C LEU A 737 -19.20 17.88 23.82
N ALA A 738 -18.10 18.54 24.21
CA ALA A 738 -17.66 18.59 25.60
C ALA A 738 -18.67 19.31 26.50
N GLN A 739 -19.21 20.45 26.06
CA GLN A 739 -20.26 21.19 26.76
C GLN A 739 -21.52 20.35 26.92
N ALA A 740 -21.95 19.66 25.85
CA ALA A 740 -23.12 18.77 25.86
C ALA A 740 -22.99 17.63 26.88
N LYS A 741 -21.82 16.98 26.96
CA LYS A 741 -21.51 15.94 27.96
C LYS A 741 -21.53 16.48 29.39
N ALA A 742 -21.05 17.72 29.57
CA ALA A 742 -20.98 18.38 30.87
C ALA A 742 -22.32 18.95 31.36
N LEU A 743 -23.40 18.88 30.56
CA LEU A 743 -24.72 19.37 30.97
C LEU A 743 -25.21 18.65 32.25
N ALA A 744 -25.50 19.44 33.28
CA ALA A 744 -26.18 18.99 34.47
C ALA A 744 -27.68 18.88 34.19
N VAL A 745 -28.20 17.66 34.18
CA VAL A 745 -29.62 17.36 33.97
C VAL A 745 -30.17 16.71 35.23
N SER A 746 -30.99 17.45 35.98
CA SER A 746 -31.72 16.92 37.13
C SER A 746 -32.92 16.09 36.68
N PRO A 747 -33.38 15.07 37.41
CA PRO A 747 -34.56 14.29 37.01
C PRO A 747 -35.83 15.14 36.83
N ALA A 748 -36.44 15.08 35.65
CA ALA A 748 -37.66 15.79 35.28
C ALA A 748 -38.52 14.97 34.31
N GLU A 749 -39.79 15.35 34.15
CA GLU A 749 -40.66 14.81 33.10
C GLU A 749 -40.28 15.39 31.73
N VAL A 750 -40.10 14.55 30.73
CA VAL A 750 -39.88 14.91 29.33
C VAL A 750 -41.05 14.35 28.53
N THR A 751 -41.83 15.25 27.96
CA THR A 751 -42.90 14.88 27.03
C THR A 751 -42.31 14.87 25.63
N PHE A 752 -42.40 13.73 24.95
CA PHE A 752 -41.95 13.53 23.59
C PHE A 752 -43.14 13.68 22.64
N ASP A 753 -42.99 14.54 21.63
CA ASP A 753 -44.07 14.95 20.73
C ASP A 753 -44.08 14.03 19.49
N TYR A 754 -45.03 13.10 19.40
CA TYR A 754 -45.04 12.09 18.32
C TYR A 754 -45.50 12.64 16.96
N THR A 755 -46.41 13.62 16.97
CA THR A 755 -47.09 14.13 15.77
C THR A 755 -46.41 15.33 15.12
N ASP A 756 -45.63 16.11 15.87
CA ASP A 756 -45.08 17.40 15.44
C ASP A 756 -43.73 17.28 14.68
N GLY A 757 -43.19 16.06 14.56
CA GLY A 757 -41.84 15.80 14.05
C GLY A 757 -41.72 15.33 12.59
N GLY A 758 -42.83 15.13 11.86
CA GLY A 758 -42.82 14.66 10.47
C GLY A 758 -42.27 13.23 10.23
N LYS A 759 -41.83 12.53 11.28
CA LYS A 759 -41.28 11.16 11.24
C LYS A 759 -42.23 10.20 11.96
N ASN A 760 -42.90 9.32 11.23
CA ASN A 760 -43.75 8.28 11.81
C ASN A 760 -42.90 7.07 12.24
N ILE A 761 -42.52 7.00 13.51
CA ILE A 761 -41.72 5.90 14.05
C ILE A 761 -42.65 4.80 14.59
N ALA A 762 -42.85 3.75 13.80
CA ALA A 762 -43.82 2.67 14.09
C ALA A 762 -43.59 1.95 15.44
N ILE A 763 -42.34 1.83 15.90
CA ILE A 763 -42.04 1.13 17.17
C ILE A 763 -42.53 1.89 18.42
N LEU A 764 -42.76 3.20 18.29
CA LEU A 764 -43.25 4.06 19.37
C LEU A 764 -44.78 4.18 19.39
N THR A 765 -45.48 3.78 18.32
CA THR A 765 -46.95 3.87 18.23
C THR A 765 -47.68 3.22 19.41
N PRO A 766 -47.26 2.04 19.92
CA PRO A 766 -47.92 1.42 21.08
C PRO A 766 -47.74 2.18 22.39
N LEU A 767 -46.76 3.10 22.45
CA LEU A 767 -46.42 3.88 23.63
C LEU A 767 -47.06 5.28 23.63
N VAL A 768 -47.76 5.67 22.57
CA VAL A 768 -48.47 6.96 22.48
C VAL A 768 -49.52 7.06 23.59
N GLY A 769 -49.50 8.14 24.36
CA GLY A 769 -50.36 8.34 25.53
C GLY A 769 -49.90 7.64 26.81
N THR A 770 -48.78 6.90 26.77
CA THR A 770 -48.20 6.25 27.95
C THR A 770 -47.09 7.08 28.58
N ALA A 771 -46.77 6.80 29.85
CA ALA A 771 -45.69 7.42 30.58
C ALA A 771 -44.92 6.39 31.41
N GLY A 772 -43.71 6.74 31.81
CA GLY A 772 -42.85 5.88 32.59
C GLY A 772 -41.53 6.54 32.97
N TRP A 773 -40.57 5.72 33.36
CA TRP A 773 -39.21 6.14 33.72
C TRP A 773 -38.18 5.53 32.80
N LEU A 774 -37.11 6.27 32.53
CA LEU A 774 -35.99 5.84 31.71
C LEU A 774 -34.67 6.35 32.31
N THR A 775 -33.68 5.47 32.34
CA THR A 775 -32.32 5.80 32.76
C THR A 775 -31.34 5.50 31.63
N CYS A 776 -30.31 6.34 31.51
CA CYS A 776 -29.24 6.18 30.55
C CYS A 776 -27.91 6.04 31.30
N SER A 777 -27.21 4.93 31.06
CA SER A 777 -25.90 4.65 31.65
C SER A 777 -24.87 4.38 30.55
N ARG A 778 -23.64 4.84 30.77
CA ARG A 778 -22.48 4.52 29.94
C ARG A 778 -21.73 3.35 30.56
N LEU A 779 -21.59 2.26 29.82
CA LEU A 779 -20.75 1.13 30.15
C LEU A 779 -19.47 1.20 29.31
N ALA A 780 -18.32 1.37 29.94
CA ALA A 780 -17.02 1.24 29.31
C ALA A 780 -16.46 -0.16 29.61
N VAL A 781 -16.12 -0.90 28.56
CA VAL A 781 -15.48 -2.22 28.64
C VAL A 781 -14.06 -2.07 28.10
N GLN A 782 -13.08 -2.30 28.96
CA GLN A 782 -11.67 -2.29 28.61
C GLN A 782 -11.19 -3.74 28.51
N SER A 783 -10.83 -4.17 27.31
CA SER A 783 -10.18 -5.45 27.04
C SER A 783 -8.95 -5.21 26.15
N LEU A 784 -8.91 -5.81 24.96
CA LEU A 784 -7.92 -5.54 23.90
C LEU A 784 -8.07 -4.11 23.35
N ASP A 785 -9.31 -3.71 23.08
CA ASP A 785 -9.70 -2.35 22.75
C ASP A 785 -10.64 -1.81 23.85
N THR A 786 -10.83 -0.49 23.89
CA THR A 786 -11.84 0.12 24.78
C THR A 786 -13.12 0.34 23.99
N GLU A 787 -14.21 -0.28 24.44
CA GLU A 787 -15.55 -0.13 23.87
C GLU A 787 -16.48 0.58 24.85
N GLU A 788 -17.34 1.45 24.35
CA GLU A 788 -18.32 2.20 25.12
C GLU A 788 -19.72 1.95 24.60
N HIS A 789 -20.61 1.52 25.50
CA HIS A 789 -22.00 1.25 25.20
C HIS A 789 -22.91 2.17 26.02
N LEU A 790 -23.98 2.64 25.40
CA LEU A 790 -25.07 3.34 26.10
C LEU A 790 -26.19 2.35 26.36
N ILE A 791 -26.49 2.14 27.65
CA ILE A 791 -27.56 1.27 28.13
C ILE A 791 -28.75 2.15 28.49
N LEU A 792 -29.87 1.96 27.80
CA LEU A 792 -31.12 2.69 28.04
C LEU A 792 -32.19 1.76 28.65
N ALA A 793 -32.30 1.71 29.96
CA ALA A 793 -33.34 0.93 30.62
C ALA A 793 -34.57 1.80 30.88
N GLY A 794 -35.74 1.36 30.41
CA GLY A 794 -37.01 2.05 30.64
C GLY A 794 -38.08 1.12 31.19
N VAL A 795 -39.03 1.69 31.95
CA VAL A 795 -40.21 0.99 32.48
C VAL A 795 -41.42 1.92 32.38
N THR A 796 -42.57 1.39 31.98
CA THR A 796 -43.85 2.12 31.99
C THR A 796 -44.37 2.26 33.43
N ASP A 797 -45.31 3.19 33.67
CA ASP A 797 -46.01 3.29 34.96
C ASP A 797 -46.79 1.99 35.31
N ALA A 798 -47.11 1.16 34.30
CA ALA A 798 -47.72 -0.16 34.47
C ALA A 798 -46.69 -1.27 34.82
N GLY A 799 -45.41 -0.95 34.96
CA GLY A 799 -44.35 -1.89 35.31
C GLY A 799 -43.82 -2.73 34.13
N GLN A 800 -44.25 -2.45 32.90
CA GLN A 800 -43.73 -3.13 31.71
C GLN A 800 -42.39 -2.52 31.26
N PRO A 801 -41.34 -3.33 31.03
CA PRO A 801 -40.06 -2.83 30.55
C PRO A 801 -40.16 -2.35 29.10
N LEU A 802 -39.40 -1.30 28.76
CA LEU A 802 -39.24 -0.84 27.40
C LEU A 802 -38.19 -1.69 26.69
N ASP A 803 -38.43 -1.99 25.42
CA ASP A 803 -37.42 -2.57 24.54
C ASP A 803 -36.29 -1.56 24.24
N ASP A 804 -35.09 -2.03 23.88
CA ASP A 804 -33.95 -1.14 23.54
C ASP A 804 -34.24 -0.25 22.33
N GLY A 805 -34.90 -0.79 21.30
CA GLY A 805 -35.32 -0.04 20.12
C GLY A 805 -36.28 1.08 20.49
N GLN A 806 -37.26 0.80 21.35
CA GLN A 806 -38.20 1.82 21.86
C GLN A 806 -37.48 2.92 22.63
N SER A 807 -36.62 2.54 23.59
CA SER A 807 -35.85 3.50 24.39
C SER A 807 -34.96 4.41 23.54
N ARG A 808 -34.28 3.87 22.51
CA ARG A 808 -33.42 4.67 21.61
C ARG A 808 -34.24 5.61 20.73
N ARG A 809 -35.34 5.12 20.15
CA ARG A 809 -36.16 5.89 19.22
C ARG A 809 -36.86 7.09 19.86
N LEU A 810 -37.04 7.11 21.19
CA LEU A 810 -37.49 8.30 21.91
C LEU A 810 -36.61 9.53 21.62
N PHE A 811 -35.30 9.35 21.46
CA PHE A 811 -34.37 10.45 21.19
C PHE A 811 -34.30 10.86 19.71
N ASP A 812 -35.07 10.21 18.83
CA ASP A 812 -35.20 10.61 17.42
C ASP A 812 -36.38 11.59 17.19
N ILE A 813 -37.24 11.81 18.20
CA ILE A 813 -38.36 12.76 18.17
C ILE A 813 -38.10 13.94 19.10
N ASN A 814 -38.76 15.08 18.86
CA ASN A 814 -38.63 16.24 19.72
C ASN A 814 -39.35 16.03 21.06
N GLY A 815 -38.98 16.83 22.05
CA GLY A 815 -39.70 16.87 23.30
C GLY A 815 -39.44 18.15 24.08
N HIS A 816 -40.23 18.34 25.13
CA HIS A 816 -40.17 19.47 26.04
C HIS A 816 -40.01 19.00 27.50
N VAL A 817 -39.23 19.75 28.29
CA VAL A 817 -39.00 19.45 29.70
C VAL A 817 -40.13 20.07 30.52
N GLY A 818 -40.85 19.23 31.26
CA GLY A 818 -41.88 19.61 32.21
C GLY A 818 -41.34 19.74 33.63
N ASN A 819 -42.14 19.35 34.62
CA ASN A 819 -41.82 19.54 36.03
C ASN A 819 -40.72 18.59 36.52
N PRO A 820 -39.93 18.99 37.54
CA PRO A 820 -39.03 18.08 38.25
C PRO A 820 -39.78 16.85 38.75
N ALA A 821 -39.19 15.68 38.55
CA ALA A 821 -39.80 14.40 38.90
C ALA A 821 -38.74 13.51 39.53
N THR A 822 -39.07 12.84 40.63
CA THR A 822 -38.18 11.87 41.29
C THR A 822 -38.77 10.46 41.23
N PRO A 823 -37.99 9.43 40.82
CA PRO A 823 -38.47 8.06 40.79
C PRO A 823 -38.70 7.55 42.22
N SER A 824 -39.72 6.71 42.40
CA SER A 824 -39.93 5.99 43.67
C SER A 824 -38.78 4.99 43.90
N SER A 825 -38.61 4.54 45.15
CA SER A 825 -37.60 3.52 45.49
C SER A 825 -37.81 2.21 44.71
N SER A 826 -39.07 1.80 44.50
CA SER A 826 -39.42 0.61 43.72
C SER A 826 -39.05 0.74 42.25
N VAL A 827 -39.34 1.89 41.63
CA VAL A 827 -38.97 2.13 40.22
C VAL A 827 -37.46 2.22 40.08
N LYS A 828 -36.77 2.85 41.04
CA LYS A 828 -35.30 2.92 41.04
C LYS A 828 -34.67 1.53 41.10
N SER A 829 -35.16 0.62 41.95
CA SER A 829 -34.66 -0.76 41.99
C SER A 829 -34.92 -1.49 40.67
N THR A 830 -36.12 -1.35 40.08
CA THR A 830 -36.45 -1.99 38.80
C THR A 830 -35.57 -1.49 37.65
N LEU A 831 -35.25 -0.19 37.62
CA LEU A 831 -34.33 0.37 36.63
C LEU A 831 -32.91 -0.15 36.81
N VAL A 832 -32.41 -0.21 38.06
CA VAL A 832 -31.08 -0.78 38.36
C VAL A 832 -30.99 -2.24 37.94
N ASP A 833 -32.00 -3.05 38.26
CA ASP A 833 -32.06 -4.46 37.86
C ASP A 833 -32.13 -4.61 36.33
N SER A 834 -32.86 -3.72 35.65
CA SER A 834 -32.94 -3.70 34.18
C SER A 834 -31.61 -3.31 33.52
N VAL A 835 -30.91 -2.32 34.07
CA VAL A 835 -29.55 -1.95 33.62
C VAL A 835 -28.59 -3.12 33.83
N ALA A 836 -28.62 -3.76 35.01
CA ALA A 836 -27.75 -4.90 35.32
C ALA A 836 -28.02 -6.10 34.39
N ARG A 837 -29.30 -6.38 34.09
CA ARG A 837 -29.67 -7.43 33.12
C ARG A 837 -29.10 -7.15 31.73
N ARG A 838 -29.31 -5.94 31.21
CA ARG A 838 -28.79 -5.53 29.89
C ARG A 838 -27.27 -5.51 29.85
N GLN A 839 -26.63 -5.09 30.94
CA GLN A 839 -25.18 -5.16 31.09
C GLN A 839 -24.69 -6.61 30.99
N ASN A 840 -25.32 -7.55 31.68
CA ASN A 840 -24.95 -8.97 31.63
C ASN A 840 -25.17 -9.58 30.23
N GLU A 841 -26.27 -9.24 29.56
CA GLU A 841 -26.54 -9.67 28.18
C GLU A 841 -25.46 -9.17 27.21
N LEU A 842 -25.06 -7.91 27.35
CA LEU A 842 -24.01 -7.31 26.54
C LEU A 842 -22.64 -7.94 26.82
N LEU A 843 -22.27 -8.13 28.09
CA LEU A 843 -21.03 -8.78 28.49
C LEU A 843 -20.98 -10.24 28.03
N ALA A 844 -22.10 -10.96 28.07
CA ALA A 844 -22.20 -12.33 27.54
C ALA A 844 -21.94 -12.35 26.02
N SER A 845 -22.53 -11.42 25.26
CA SER A 845 -22.28 -11.30 23.82
C SER A 845 -20.80 -10.97 23.51
N LEU A 846 -20.19 -10.05 24.27
CA LEU A 846 -18.77 -9.72 24.12
C LEU A 846 -17.85 -10.90 24.48
N ALA A 847 -18.22 -11.69 25.49
CA ALA A 847 -17.49 -12.89 25.88
C ALA A 847 -17.55 -13.96 24.79
N THR A 848 -18.71 -14.18 24.15
CA THR A 848 -18.85 -15.09 23.01
C THR A 848 -17.92 -14.67 21.85
N LYS A 849 -17.94 -13.39 21.47
CA LYS A 849 -17.04 -12.86 20.43
C LYS A 849 -15.56 -13.03 20.79
N SER A 850 -15.21 -12.77 22.05
CA SER A 850 -13.84 -12.93 22.55
C SER A 850 -13.39 -14.40 22.47
N GLY A 851 -14.31 -15.34 22.69
CA GLY A 851 -14.09 -16.78 22.50
C GLY A 851 -13.78 -17.14 21.04
N GLU A 852 -14.57 -16.63 20.09
CA GLU A 852 -14.31 -16.87 18.65
C GLU A 852 -12.93 -16.37 18.20
N TRP A 853 -12.48 -15.22 18.70
CA TRP A 853 -11.13 -14.71 18.44
C TRP A 853 -10.04 -15.59 19.08
N PHE A 854 -10.29 -16.10 20.29
CA PHE A 854 -9.38 -17.01 20.96
C PHE A 854 -9.24 -18.33 20.19
N ASP A 855 -10.35 -18.92 19.76
CA ASP A 855 -10.35 -20.17 18.98
C ASP A 855 -9.58 -20.00 17.66
N THR A 856 -9.78 -18.88 16.96
CA THR A 856 -9.06 -18.57 15.72
C THR A 856 -7.54 -18.50 15.94
N GLU A 857 -7.11 -17.87 17.04
CA GLU A 857 -5.69 -17.76 17.37
C GLU A 857 -5.11 -19.09 17.87
N MET A 858 -5.88 -19.88 18.60
CA MET A 858 -5.51 -21.23 19.03
C MET A 858 -5.28 -22.15 17.83
N ASP A 859 -6.22 -22.20 16.88
CA ASP A 859 -6.12 -23.00 15.66
C ASP A 859 -4.86 -22.62 14.85
N LYS A 860 -4.55 -21.32 14.75
CA LYS A 860 -3.33 -20.84 14.09
C LYS A 860 -2.08 -21.37 14.79
N LEU A 861 -2.01 -21.27 16.12
CA LEU A 861 -0.85 -21.75 16.88
C LEU A 861 -0.71 -23.28 16.84
N ASP A 862 -1.82 -24.02 16.81
CA ASP A 862 -1.81 -25.48 16.64
C ASP A 862 -1.26 -25.88 15.27
N ARG A 863 -1.71 -25.21 14.18
CA ARG A 863 -1.19 -25.42 12.82
C ARG A 863 0.31 -25.11 12.75
N TRP A 864 0.76 -24.02 13.38
CA TRP A 864 2.19 -23.67 13.46
C TRP A 864 3.00 -24.74 14.19
N ALA A 865 2.49 -25.22 15.33
CA ALA A 865 3.14 -26.27 16.11
C ALA A 865 3.22 -27.59 15.34
N GLU A 866 2.19 -27.93 14.56
CA GLU A 866 2.19 -29.10 13.67
C GLU A 866 3.19 -28.95 12.53
N ASP A 867 3.27 -27.79 11.88
CA ASP A 867 4.27 -27.53 10.84
C ASP A 867 5.70 -27.72 11.38
N ARG A 868 5.99 -27.16 12.55
CA ARG A 868 7.32 -27.31 13.19
C ARG A 868 7.62 -28.76 13.54
N ARG A 869 6.66 -29.51 14.08
CA ARG A 869 6.83 -30.93 14.39
C ARG A 869 7.08 -31.74 13.12
N THR A 870 6.37 -31.47 12.03
CA THR A 870 6.59 -32.11 10.74
C THR A 870 8.00 -31.84 10.21
N ALA A 871 8.48 -30.60 10.33
CA ALA A 871 9.85 -30.23 9.98
C ALA A 871 10.89 -31.06 10.73
N LEU A 872 10.71 -31.17 12.05
CA LEU A 872 11.61 -31.90 12.95
C LEU A 872 11.55 -33.41 12.71
N LYS A 873 10.40 -33.94 12.27
CA LYS A 873 10.21 -35.36 11.96
C LYS A 873 10.83 -35.77 10.62
N ALA A 874 11.01 -34.84 9.68
CA ALA A 874 11.58 -35.15 8.36
C ALA A 874 12.94 -35.85 8.44
N GLU A 875 13.81 -35.45 9.37
CA GLU A 875 15.11 -36.12 9.59
C GLU A 875 14.94 -37.56 10.08
N LEU A 876 13.93 -37.83 10.94
CA LEU A 876 13.61 -39.18 11.40
C LEU A 876 13.09 -40.05 10.26
N ASP A 877 12.22 -39.51 9.41
CA ASP A 877 11.65 -40.24 8.28
C ASP A 877 12.73 -40.59 7.23
N GLU A 878 13.68 -39.67 6.96
CA GLU A 878 14.85 -39.95 6.12
C GLU A 878 15.74 -41.05 6.69
N LEU A 879 15.99 -41.02 8.01
CA LEU A 879 16.76 -42.06 8.69
C LEU A 879 16.03 -43.42 8.67
N ASP A 880 14.72 -43.44 8.86
CA ASP A 880 13.91 -44.67 8.81
C ASP A 880 13.88 -45.28 7.40
N GLU A 881 13.76 -44.49 6.34
CA GLU A 881 13.89 -44.97 4.96
C GLU A 881 15.31 -45.50 4.68
N GLY A 882 16.35 -44.77 5.11
CA GLY A 882 17.73 -45.23 5.01
C GLY A 882 17.98 -46.56 5.74
N ILE A 883 17.33 -46.76 6.89
CA ILE A 883 17.36 -48.02 7.65
C ILE A 883 16.65 -49.14 6.87
N LYS A 884 15.48 -48.87 6.26
CA LYS A 884 14.76 -49.84 5.43
C LYS A 884 15.60 -50.28 4.23
N GLU A 885 16.22 -49.32 3.52
CA GLU A 885 17.07 -49.59 2.38
C GLU A 885 18.33 -50.38 2.79
N ALA A 886 19.00 -49.96 3.86
CA ALA A 886 20.15 -50.69 4.41
C ALA A 886 19.79 -52.13 4.83
N LYS A 887 18.61 -52.34 5.43
CA LYS A 887 18.08 -53.69 5.76
C LYS A 887 17.83 -54.53 4.52
N LYS A 888 17.28 -53.94 3.46
CA LYS A 888 17.05 -54.62 2.17
C LYS A 888 18.37 -55.01 1.51
N SER A 889 19.32 -54.09 1.44
CA SER A 889 20.66 -54.32 0.86
C SER A 889 21.46 -55.36 1.63
N ALA A 890 21.42 -55.34 2.98
CA ALA A 890 22.07 -56.35 3.81
C ALA A 890 21.48 -57.77 3.65
N ARG A 891 20.19 -57.88 3.26
CA ARG A 891 19.56 -59.16 2.94
C ARG A 891 19.95 -59.71 1.57
N LEU A 892 20.20 -58.82 0.60
CA LEU A 892 20.53 -59.17 -0.80
C LEU A 892 22.04 -59.33 -1.05
N ALA A 893 22.89 -59.01 -0.07
CA ALA A 893 24.34 -59.04 -0.22
C ALA A 893 24.89 -60.47 -0.52
N PRO A 894 25.75 -60.64 -1.55
CA PRO A 894 26.19 -61.95 -2.03
C PRO A 894 27.29 -62.62 -1.18
N ASN A 895 28.02 -61.87 -0.34
CA ASN A 895 29.12 -62.40 0.47
C ASN A 895 29.12 -61.88 1.92
N LEU A 896 29.79 -62.63 2.82
CA LEU A 896 29.84 -62.34 4.26
C LEU A 896 30.53 -61.00 4.60
N PRO A 897 31.65 -60.61 3.95
CA PRO A 897 32.29 -59.32 4.18
C PRO A 897 31.36 -58.12 3.90
N GLU A 898 30.70 -58.08 2.74
CA GLU A 898 29.76 -57.00 2.38
C GLU A 898 28.56 -56.95 3.34
N LYS A 899 28.06 -58.12 3.76
CA LYS A 899 26.97 -58.21 4.73
C LYS A 899 27.34 -57.63 6.10
N LEU A 900 28.59 -57.81 6.54
CA LEU A 900 29.10 -57.25 7.79
C LEU A 900 29.30 -55.72 7.71
N GLU A 901 29.76 -55.20 6.57
CA GLU A 901 29.87 -53.75 6.35
C GLU A 901 28.50 -53.07 6.34
N LEU A 902 27.53 -53.65 5.63
CA LEU A 902 26.15 -53.14 5.60
C LEU A 902 25.49 -53.23 6.99
N GLN A 903 25.78 -54.25 7.79
CA GLN A 903 25.33 -54.32 9.19
C GLN A 903 25.95 -53.23 10.09
N ARG A 904 27.23 -52.86 9.88
CA ARG A 904 27.85 -51.74 10.61
C ARG A 904 27.21 -50.41 10.23
N LYS A 905 26.97 -50.19 8.93
CA LYS A 905 26.25 -49.02 8.43
C LYS A 905 24.82 -48.94 9.02
N LEU A 906 24.12 -50.07 9.09
CA LEU A 906 22.80 -50.17 9.69
C LEU A 906 22.79 -49.77 11.18
N ARG A 907 23.71 -50.31 11.99
CA ARG A 907 23.83 -49.92 13.42
C ARG A 907 24.14 -48.43 13.59
N GLY A 908 24.95 -47.86 12.70
CA GLY A 908 25.24 -46.43 12.69
C GLY A 908 23.99 -45.59 12.41
N LEU A 909 23.15 -46.00 11.45
CA LEU A 909 21.88 -45.34 11.15
C LEU A 909 20.86 -45.49 12.31
N GLU A 910 20.75 -46.67 12.92
CA GLU A 910 19.87 -46.88 14.08
C GLU A 910 20.28 -46.02 15.28
N THR A 911 21.59 -45.87 15.54
CA THR A 911 22.10 -44.98 16.59
C THR A 911 21.75 -43.51 16.33
N LYS A 912 21.97 -43.04 15.09
CA LYS A 912 21.61 -41.68 14.68
C LYS A 912 20.11 -41.43 14.78
N ARG A 913 19.27 -42.42 14.45
CA ARG A 913 17.81 -42.32 14.60
C ARG A 913 17.39 -42.12 16.05
N ASP A 914 17.98 -42.87 16.98
CA ASP A 914 17.64 -42.74 18.40
C ASP A 914 18.10 -41.39 18.99
N GLU A 915 19.24 -40.86 18.53
CA GLU A 915 19.69 -39.49 18.87
C GLU A 915 18.75 -38.42 18.30
N ALA A 916 18.40 -38.53 17.01
CA ALA A 916 17.44 -37.64 16.35
C ALA A 916 16.06 -37.70 17.03
N TRP A 917 15.63 -38.87 17.52
CA TRP A 917 14.34 -39.02 18.20
C TRP A 917 14.31 -38.29 19.54
N ARG A 918 15.40 -38.32 20.31
CA ARG A 918 15.50 -37.53 21.55
C ARG A 918 15.54 -36.03 21.27
N ALA A 919 16.25 -35.61 20.21
CA ALA A 919 16.28 -34.23 19.78
C ALA A 919 14.88 -33.75 19.34
N TYR A 920 14.15 -34.60 18.60
CA TYR A 920 12.76 -34.37 18.22
C TYR A 920 11.83 -34.23 19.43
N ASP A 921 11.87 -35.16 20.40
CA ASP A 921 11.01 -35.11 21.60
C ASP A 921 11.28 -33.83 22.41
N ALA A 922 12.55 -33.46 22.59
CA ALA A 922 12.93 -32.24 23.28
C ALA A 922 12.44 -30.97 22.55
N ALA A 923 12.61 -30.91 21.22
CA ALA A 923 12.16 -29.80 20.40
C ALA A 923 10.63 -29.70 20.33
N SER A 924 9.92 -30.83 20.25
CA SER A 924 8.46 -30.86 20.27
C SER A 924 7.90 -30.30 21.58
N ARG A 925 8.47 -30.69 22.73
CA ARG A 925 8.08 -30.13 24.03
C ARG A 925 8.41 -28.65 24.19
N ASP A 926 9.40 -28.14 23.45
CA ASP A 926 9.69 -26.70 23.42
C ASP A 926 8.64 -25.93 22.61
N VAL A 927 8.23 -26.48 21.47
CA VAL A 927 7.12 -25.95 20.67
C VAL A 927 5.83 -25.88 21.49
N ASP A 928 5.49 -26.94 22.22
CA ASP A 928 4.29 -26.96 23.08
C ASP A 928 4.40 -25.90 24.20
N ARG A 929 5.56 -25.77 24.85
CA ARG A 929 5.79 -24.72 25.86
C ARG A 929 5.65 -23.30 25.30
N GLN A 930 6.14 -23.06 24.09
CA GLN A 930 5.99 -21.76 23.43
C GLN A 930 4.53 -21.48 23.08
N LYS A 931 3.80 -22.50 22.59
CA LYS A 931 2.37 -22.40 22.31
C LYS A 931 1.58 -22.04 23.56
N ASP A 932 1.79 -22.79 24.65
CA ASP A 932 1.07 -22.56 25.92
C ASP A 932 1.37 -21.16 26.48
N ALA A 933 2.62 -20.70 26.40
CA ALA A 933 2.99 -19.35 26.82
C ALA A 933 2.28 -18.24 26.00
N LEU A 934 2.09 -18.45 24.70
CA LEU A 934 1.36 -17.51 23.83
C LEU A 934 -0.15 -17.53 24.14
N LEU A 935 -0.73 -18.70 24.39
CA LEU A 935 -2.15 -18.84 24.79
C LEU A 935 -2.41 -18.18 26.15
N ASP A 936 -1.49 -18.32 27.11
CA ASP A 936 -1.54 -17.63 28.40
C ASP A 936 -1.46 -16.10 28.23
N GLU A 937 -0.61 -15.62 27.33
CA GLU A 937 -0.51 -14.19 27.02
C GLU A 937 -1.80 -13.66 26.40
N ILE A 938 -2.39 -14.37 25.43
CA ILE A 938 -3.66 -14.03 24.81
C ILE A 938 -4.78 -14.01 25.86
N SER A 939 -4.85 -15.03 26.71
CA SER A 939 -5.85 -15.15 27.78
C SER A 939 -5.79 -13.97 28.73
N ARG A 940 -4.58 -13.57 29.16
CA ARG A 940 -4.37 -12.40 30.03
C ARG A 940 -4.82 -11.10 29.35
N ARG A 941 -4.64 -10.97 28.04
CA ARG A 941 -5.07 -9.79 27.28
C ARG A 941 -6.58 -9.72 27.07
N LEU A 942 -7.29 -10.84 27.18
CA LEU A 942 -8.75 -10.91 27.07
C LEU A 942 -9.46 -10.59 28.39
N GLU A 943 -8.74 -10.45 29.51
CA GLU A 943 -9.33 -10.04 30.79
C GLU A 943 -10.03 -8.67 30.66
N GLN A 944 -11.33 -8.66 30.96
CA GLN A 944 -12.17 -7.48 30.81
C GLN A 944 -12.26 -6.69 32.11
N LYS A 945 -12.10 -5.37 32.03
CA LYS A 945 -12.45 -4.43 33.09
C LYS A 945 -13.66 -3.62 32.66
N THR A 946 -14.64 -3.49 33.55
CA THR A 946 -15.89 -2.77 33.24
C THR A 946 -16.08 -1.60 34.19
N GLU A 947 -16.54 -0.47 33.64
CA GLU A 947 -16.91 0.72 34.40
C GLU A 947 -18.29 1.18 33.93
N CYS A 948 -19.25 1.29 34.84
CA CYS A 948 -20.61 1.75 34.53
C CYS A 948 -20.87 3.08 35.23
N THR A 949 -21.27 4.10 34.47
CA THR A 949 -21.57 5.45 34.95
C THR A 949 -23.00 5.85 34.55
N GLU A 950 -23.85 6.22 35.51
CA GLU A 950 -25.17 6.79 35.20
C GLU A 950 -25.01 8.20 34.61
N LEU A 951 -25.61 8.46 33.44
CA LEU A 951 -25.55 9.76 32.77
C LEU A 951 -26.73 10.67 33.17
N PHE A 952 -27.94 10.11 33.20
CA PHE A 952 -29.16 10.76 33.64
C PHE A 952 -30.31 9.76 33.83
N THR A 953 -31.32 10.20 34.59
CA THR A 953 -32.62 9.53 34.74
C THR A 953 -33.73 10.54 34.50
N LEU A 954 -34.75 10.17 33.72
CA LEU A 954 -35.89 11.03 33.38
C LEU A 954 -37.21 10.27 33.46
N ARG A 955 -38.31 11.01 33.65
CA ARG A 955 -39.67 10.50 33.46
C ARG A 955 -40.08 10.82 32.03
N TRP A 956 -40.49 9.85 31.24
CA TRP A 956 -40.90 10.06 29.85
C TRP A 956 -42.42 9.97 29.72
N ARG A 957 -42.99 10.75 28.81
CA ARG A 957 -44.38 10.64 28.33
C ARG A 957 -44.38 10.83 26.82
N ILE A 958 -45.16 10.06 26.08
CA ILE A 958 -45.36 10.30 24.64
C ILE A 958 -46.72 10.96 24.43
N ALA A 959 -46.73 12.16 23.84
CA ALA A 959 -47.92 12.94 23.52
C ALA A 959 -48.40 12.72 22.08
#